data_AF-A0A934F0C2-F1
#
_entry.id   AF-A0A934F0C2-F1
#
_cell.length_a   1.000
_cell.length_b   1.000
_cell.length_c   1.000
_cell.angle_alpha   90.00
_cell.angle_beta   90.00
_cell.angle_gamma   90.00
#
_symmetry.space_group_name_H-M   'P 1'
#
loop_
_entity.id
_entity.type
_entity.pdbx_description
1 polymer ?
#
loop_
_entity_poly.entity_id
_entity_poly.type
_entity_poly.pdbx_seq_one_letter_code
_entity_poly.pdbx_strand_id
1 'polypeptide(L)'
;MTLLLSGRMDPRRLIRRRFLFFSAIFVLTSIATWFMADLLWRDGLSGLELLLLGLFAVLFGHVAAGFCTALVGFYVINRGGDSARIEGTVGNLDEAMLASTAIIMPVCNEDVSRVFEGLRVVYRSLQETHRLEHFDFFVLSDSSQPNQWIQEEVAWLELCKQVGGFGKIFYRKRRHSTNKKAGNVADFLRRWGRRYRYMIVLDADSIMTGRALVQLVALMERNPQVGIIQTAPRIVNGETLYARMQAFGSRLYGPLFLAGLNYWQQHEGNYWGHNAVIRVQPFIDHCALPELPGTEPFGGRILSHDFVEAALMRKAGWGVWLAGDVEGTYEEGPPTVIDAAKRDRRWCQGNMQHAWLLTARGFRPANRFHLFMGLMGYVSSPLWLLFLVVGTVHVVATAAAPTVVPASIRPWELPLGISPWVVNALALFALTMLLLFLPKLVSVAVTLGQPEQVRRFGGRGRLLLSFASETVFSVLLAPVNMMFHSKFVLFTLLGQGVSWLAQRRGAEDDGTDWREAILTHGGQTAFGVVWGVSAFIASPRFFFWLSPVVVPLVLSIPVSIFLSKAGVGRAARRWGLFLTPEETAPPYELRRLRQNLAECYRHLPPIEPLRNHYGLLQAVLDPYVNALHVALLRQRRRTEESREWFRQLRERLLRDGPDRLTPREKLALLLDADSMIELHRELWSARPSELAEWWRLAMRQYNVLTAAPTTALYR
;
A
#
# COMPACT_ATOMS: atom_id res chain seq x y z
N MET A 1 23.30 24.72 -22.73
CA MET A 1 22.53 25.72 -21.96
C MET A 1 21.62 24.98 -20.97
N THR A 2 22.00 24.99 -19.69
CA THR A 2 21.44 24.12 -18.63
C THR A 2 20.12 24.69 -18.13
N LEU A 3 18.98 24.24 -18.69
CA LEU A 3 17.65 24.68 -18.26
C LEU A 3 17.26 23.95 -16.96
N LEU A 4 17.52 24.58 -15.81
CA LEU A 4 16.98 24.15 -14.51
C LEU A 4 15.44 24.20 -14.55
N LEU A 5 14.77 23.24 -13.89
CA LEU A 5 13.29 23.25 -13.75
C LEU A 5 12.77 24.51 -13.05
N SER A 6 13.56 25.07 -12.14
CA SER A 6 13.29 26.36 -11.49
C SER A 6 13.21 27.52 -12.49
N GLY A 7 13.87 27.42 -13.65
CA GLY A 7 13.75 28.37 -14.76
C GLY A 7 12.54 28.10 -15.68
N ARG A 8 11.88 26.95 -15.57
CA ARG A 8 10.72 26.55 -16.41
C ARG A 8 9.36 26.77 -15.73
N MET A 9 9.34 27.03 -14.42
CA MET A 9 8.11 27.20 -13.66
C MET A 9 7.80 28.65 -13.34
N ASP A 10 6.97 29.27 -14.16
CA ASP A 10 6.34 30.55 -13.84
C ASP A 10 5.31 30.37 -12.71
N PRO A 11 5.46 31.03 -11.54
CA PRO A 11 4.47 30.99 -10.46
C PRO A 11 3.06 31.36 -10.92
N ARG A 12 2.93 32.29 -11.87
CA ARG A 12 1.62 32.71 -12.42
C ARG A 12 0.94 31.58 -13.16
N ARG A 13 1.71 30.76 -13.89
CA ARG A 13 1.19 29.56 -14.57
C ARG A 13 0.60 28.58 -13.57
N LEU A 14 1.32 28.28 -12.48
CA LEU A 14 0.85 27.33 -11.47
C LEU A 14 -0.39 27.84 -10.74
N ILE A 15 -0.41 29.14 -10.37
CA ILE A 15 -1.59 29.77 -9.76
C ILE A 15 -2.79 29.66 -10.68
N ARG A 16 -2.64 29.98 -11.97
CA ARG A 16 -3.73 29.86 -12.96
C ARG A 16 -4.23 28.42 -13.08
N ARG A 17 -3.33 27.43 -13.14
CA ARG A 17 -3.72 26.01 -13.20
C ARG A 17 -4.56 25.60 -11.99
N ARG A 18 -4.14 26.00 -10.79
CA ARG A 18 -4.85 25.70 -9.54
C ARG A 18 -6.19 26.43 -9.47
N PHE A 19 -6.21 27.71 -9.83
CA PHE A 19 -7.43 28.49 -9.88
C PHE A 19 -8.46 27.82 -10.80
N LEU A 20 -8.09 27.48 -12.04
CA LEU A 20 -8.99 26.79 -12.97
C LEU A 20 -9.45 25.42 -12.44
N PHE A 21 -8.53 24.64 -11.86
CA PHE A 21 -8.84 23.33 -11.30
C PHE A 21 -9.85 23.40 -10.14
N PHE A 22 -9.60 24.26 -9.15
CA PHE A 22 -10.48 24.40 -7.99
C PHE A 22 -11.80 25.11 -8.34
N SER A 23 -11.78 26.07 -9.26
CA SER A 23 -13.00 26.70 -9.76
C SER A 23 -13.88 25.70 -10.51
N ALA A 24 -13.31 24.77 -11.29
CA ALA A 24 -14.08 23.72 -11.95
C ALA A 24 -14.76 22.79 -10.94
N ILE A 25 -14.06 22.38 -9.88
CA ILE A 25 -14.63 21.59 -8.78
C ILE A 25 -15.77 22.36 -8.11
N PHE A 26 -15.54 23.63 -7.78
CA PHE A 26 -16.54 24.47 -7.12
C PHE A 26 -17.80 24.64 -7.98
N VAL A 27 -17.65 24.95 -9.27
CA VAL A 27 -18.78 25.12 -10.20
C VAL A 27 -19.57 23.82 -10.35
N LEU A 28 -18.90 22.69 -10.60
CA LEU A 28 -19.58 21.39 -10.72
C LEU A 28 -20.35 21.02 -9.44
N THR A 29 -19.73 21.24 -8.29
CA THR A 29 -20.36 20.97 -6.99
C THR A 29 -21.54 21.88 -6.74
N SER A 30 -21.42 23.18 -7.07
CA SER A 30 -22.50 24.15 -6.90
C SER A 30 -23.69 23.84 -7.78
N ILE A 31 -23.47 23.49 -9.05
CA ILE A 31 -24.52 23.07 -9.98
C ILE A 31 -25.23 21.83 -9.44
N ALA A 32 -24.50 20.78 -9.10
CA ALA A 32 -25.12 19.55 -8.59
C ALA A 32 -25.87 19.77 -7.27
N THR A 33 -25.32 20.59 -6.37
CA THR A 33 -25.97 20.95 -5.10
C THR A 33 -27.24 21.76 -5.35
N TRP A 34 -27.26 22.64 -6.35
CA TRP A 34 -28.46 23.36 -6.75
C TRP A 34 -29.55 22.42 -7.28
N PHE A 35 -29.21 21.43 -8.12
CA PHE A 35 -30.14 20.39 -8.55
C PHE A 35 -30.70 19.59 -7.36
N MET A 36 -29.85 19.24 -6.38
CA MET A 36 -30.29 18.57 -5.16
C MET A 36 -31.22 19.46 -4.31
N ALA A 37 -30.89 20.75 -4.18
CA ALA A 37 -31.72 21.69 -3.43
C ALA A 37 -33.11 21.86 -4.07
N ASP A 38 -33.19 21.96 -5.41
CA ASP A 38 -34.46 22.03 -6.14
C ASP A 38 -35.36 20.80 -5.94
N LEU A 39 -34.75 19.63 -5.71
CA LEU A 39 -35.49 18.40 -5.38
C LEU A 39 -36.08 18.41 -3.95
N LEU A 40 -35.45 19.13 -3.01
CA LEU A 40 -35.81 19.08 -1.58
C LEU A 40 -36.67 20.27 -1.11
N TRP A 41 -36.49 21.47 -1.68
CA TRP A 41 -37.04 22.72 -1.09
C TRP A 41 -38.55 22.95 -1.27
N ARG A 42 -39.23 22.16 -2.12
CA ARG A 42 -40.55 22.54 -2.68
C ARG A 42 -41.70 22.61 -1.66
N ASP A 43 -41.65 21.81 -0.60
CA ASP A 43 -42.62 21.86 0.51
C ASP A 43 -42.05 22.58 1.76
N GLY A 44 -40.95 23.33 1.56
CA GLY A 44 -40.10 23.88 2.62
C GLY A 44 -38.87 22.99 2.86
N LEU A 45 -37.86 23.53 3.57
CA LEU A 45 -36.68 22.75 3.97
C LEU A 45 -36.79 22.34 5.44
N SER A 46 -36.97 21.05 5.68
CA SER A 46 -36.83 20.42 6.99
C SER A 46 -35.35 20.33 7.42
N GLY A 47 -35.11 20.18 8.73
CA GLY A 47 -33.75 19.95 9.24
C GLY A 47 -33.08 18.70 8.65
N LEU A 48 -33.86 17.68 8.30
CA LEU A 48 -33.37 16.46 7.67
C LEU A 48 -32.91 16.72 6.22
N GLU A 49 -33.66 17.51 5.46
CA GLU A 49 -33.30 17.88 4.08
C GLU A 49 -32.07 18.77 4.03
N LEU A 50 -31.91 19.70 5.00
CA LEU A 50 -30.69 20.48 5.14
C LEU A 50 -29.47 19.60 5.43
N LEU A 51 -29.63 18.57 6.27
CA LEU A 51 -28.57 17.59 6.53
C LEU A 51 -28.23 16.80 5.25
N LEU A 52 -29.23 16.33 4.50
CA LEU A 52 -29.02 15.63 3.22
C LEU A 52 -28.29 16.51 2.21
N LEU A 53 -28.69 17.77 2.08
CA LEU A 53 -28.06 18.72 1.16
C LEU A 53 -26.60 18.99 1.54
N GLY A 54 -26.32 19.17 2.83
CA GLY A 54 -24.96 19.35 3.33
C GLY A 54 -24.05 18.14 3.08
N LEU A 55 -24.55 16.93 3.38
CA LEU A 55 -23.83 15.67 3.11
C LEU A 55 -23.59 15.50 1.60
N PHE A 56 -24.61 15.76 0.78
CA PHE A 56 -24.52 15.69 -0.67
C PHE A 56 -23.44 16.61 -1.22
N ALA A 57 -23.42 17.89 -0.82
CA ALA A 57 -22.44 18.87 -1.29
C ALA A 57 -20.99 18.43 -1.00
N VAL A 58 -20.73 17.91 0.20
CA VAL A 58 -19.39 17.41 0.60
C VAL A 58 -19.00 16.17 -0.20
N LEU A 59 -19.89 15.18 -0.31
CA LEU A 59 -19.62 13.94 -1.04
C LEU A 59 -19.43 14.21 -2.55
N PHE A 60 -20.30 15.02 -3.15
CA PHE A 60 -20.21 15.38 -4.55
C PHE A 60 -18.95 16.19 -4.85
N GLY A 61 -18.55 17.10 -3.96
CA GLY A 61 -17.28 17.84 -4.09
C GLY A 61 -16.06 16.92 -4.13
N HIS A 62 -16.06 15.85 -3.34
CA HIS A 62 -15.00 14.83 -3.38
C HIS A 62 -14.97 14.07 -4.71
N VAL A 63 -16.14 13.66 -5.23
CA VAL A 63 -16.27 13.02 -6.55
C VAL A 63 -15.81 13.96 -7.68
N ALA A 64 -16.24 15.23 -7.63
CA ALA A 64 -15.86 16.25 -8.59
C ALA A 64 -14.33 16.50 -8.61
N ALA A 65 -13.66 16.43 -7.45
CA ALA A 65 -12.21 16.54 -7.38
C ALA A 65 -11.49 15.39 -8.10
N GLY A 66 -11.95 14.15 -7.91
CA GLY A 66 -11.45 12.98 -8.64
C GLY A 66 -11.68 13.09 -10.14
N PHE A 67 -12.90 13.46 -10.55
CA PHE A 67 -13.27 13.67 -11.95
C PHE A 67 -12.41 14.75 -12.62
N CYS A 68 -12.27 15.93 -12.00
CA CYS A 68 -11.46 17.02 -12.53
C CYS A 68 -9.98 16.61 -12.67
N THR A 69 -9.47 15.82 -11.72
CA THR A 69 -8.09 15.29 -11.79
C THR A 69 -7.93 14.42 -13.02
N ALA A 70 -8.83 13.47 -13.25
CA ALA A 70 -8.78 12.60 -14.43
C ALA A 70 -8.93 13.38 -15.75
N LEU A 71 -9.85 14.35 -15.82
CA LEU A 71 -10.07 15.15 -17.02
C LEU A 71 -8.87 16.02 -17.37
N VAL A 72 -8.23 16.63 -16.37
CA VAL A 72 -6.96 17.33 -16.56
C VAL A 72 -5.87 16.37 -17.02
N GLY A 73 -5.81 15.17 -16.46
CA GLY A 73 -4.91 14.11 -16.91
C GLY A 73 -5.10 13.77 -18.39
N PHE A 74 -6.34 13.61 -18.84
CA PHE A 74 -6.68 13.37 -20.24
C PHE A 74 -6.16 14.50 -21.14
N TYR A 75 -6.42 15.74 -20.73
CA TYR A 75 -5.97 16.94 -21.42
C TYR A 75 -4.44 17.05 -21.49
N VAL A 76 -3.72 16.57 -20.48
CA VAL A 76 -2.25 16.53 -20.47
C VAL A 76 -1.73 15.44 -21.40
N ILE A 77 -2.27 14.23 -21.32
CA ILE A 77 -1.84 13.10 -22.16
C ILE A 77 -2.06 13.39 -23.65
N ASN A 78 -3.23 13.92 -24.03
CA ASN A 78 -3.55 14.22 -25.43
C ASN A 78 -2.68 15.30 -26.06
N ARG A 79 -2.02 16.14 -25.27
CA ARG A 79 -1.08 17.16 -25.75
C ARG A 79 0.37 16.69 -25.78
N GLY A 80 0.62 15.40 -25.55
CA GLY A 80 1.96 14.82 -25.52
C GLY A 80 2.67 14.95 -24.16
N GLY A 81 1.93 15.19 -23.08
CA GLY A 81 2.45 15.33 -21.72
C GLY A 81 2.61 16.78 -21.24
N ASP A 82 3.03 16.95 -19.99
CA ASP A 82 3.28 18.28 -19.43
C ASP A 82 4.70 18.75 -19.73
N SER A 83 4.81 19.91 -20.38
CA SER A 83 6.06 20.68 -20.56
C SER A 83 6.89 20.90 -19.28
N ALA A 84 6.27 20.89 -18.09
CA ALA A 84 6.91 21.14 -16.81
C ALA A 84 7.14 19.85 -15.98
N ARG A 85 7.13 18.68 -16.61
CA ARG A 85 7.42 17.40 -15.94
C ARG A 85 8.87 17.32 -15.46
N ILE A 86 9.09 16.65 -14.31
CA ILE A 86 10.42 16.57 -13.71
C ILE A 86 11.39 15.77 -14.58
N GLU A 87 10.87 14.72 -15.20
CA GLU A 87 11.55 13.78 -16.06
C GLU A 87 12.19 14.46 -17.28
N GLY A 88 11.62 15.58 -17.74
CA GLY A 88 12.11 16.37 -18.88
C GLY A 88 13.36 17.22 -18.59
N THR A 89 13.98 17.07 -17.42
CA THR A 89 15.26 17.74 -17.06
C THR A 89 16.49 16.87 -17.24
N VAL A 90 16.31 15.56 -17.40
CA VAL A 90 17.39 14.62 -17.65
C VAL A 90 17.32 14.20 -19.11
N GLY A 91 18.46 14.30 -19.80
CA GLY A 91 18.65 13.84 -21.18
C GLY A 91 19.19 12.42 -21.21
N ASN A 92 20.38 12.24 -21.79
CA ASN A 92 21.05 10.94 -21.79
C ASN A 92 21.44 10.51 -20.36
N LEU A 93 20.99 9.32 -19.94
CA LEU A 93 21.31 8.76 -18.62
C LEU A 93 22.77 8.28 -18.54
N ASP A 94 23.36 7.89 -19.67
CA ASP A 94 24.71 7.34 -19.72
C ASP A 94 25.78 8.40 -19.42
N GLU A 95 25.43 9.68 -19.51
CA GLU A 95 26.29 10.83 -19.18
C GLU A 95 25.91 11.49 -17.85
N ALA A 96 24.92 10.96 -17.13
CA ALA A 96 24.45 11.56 -15.90
C ALA A 96 25.51 11.45 -14.81
N MET A 97 25.78 12.57 -14.12
CA MET A 97 26.51 12.55 -12.86
C MET A 97 25.63 11.96 -11.78
N LEU A 98 26.18 11.03 -11.00
CA LEU A 98 25.50 10.38 -9.88
C LEU A 98 26.24 10.69 -8.59
N ALA A 99 25.50 10.72 -7.49
CA ALA A 99 26.07 10.90 -6.15
C ALA A 99 25.84 9.65 -5.29
N SER A 100 26.57 9.58 -4.17
CA SER A 100 26.43 8.48 -3.21
C SER A 100 24.98 8.32 -2.75
N THR A 101 24.45 7.13 -2.96
CA THR A 101 23.03 6.82 -2.73
C THR A 101 22.89 5.54 -1.92
N ALA A 102 22.16 5.59 -0.81
CA ALA A 102 21.79 4.40 -0.06
C ALA A 102 20.44 3.86 -0.51
N ILE A 103 20.37 2.60 -0.92
CA ILE A 103 19.11 1.89 -1.14
C ILE A 103 18.77 1.19 0.17
N ILE A 104 17.72 1.64 0.85
CA ILE A 104 17.30 1.08 2.14
C ILE A 104 16.04 0.24 1.97
N MET A 105 16.01 -0.93 2.61
CA MET A 105 14.89 -1.87 2.58
C MET A 105 14.53 -2.29 4.01
N PRO A 106 13.56 -1.61 4.65
CA PRO A 106 13.03 -2.03 5.93
C PRO A 106 12.25 -3.35 5.81
N VAL A 107 12.55 -4.29 6.72
CA VAL A 107 11.89 -5.60 6.80
C VAL A 107 11.40 -5.86 8.24
N CYS A 108 10.24 -6.48 8.38
CA CYS A 108 9.64 -6.92 9.62
C CYS A 108 8.78 -8.18 9.39
N ASN A 109 9.44 -9.33 9.48
CA ASN A 109 8.89 -10.68 9.37
C ASN A 109 8.33 -11.07 7.98
N GLU A 110 8.75 -10.42 6.89
CA GLU A 110 8.45 -10.87 5.54
C GLU A 110 9.15 -12.19 5.19
N ASP A 111 8.71 -12.81 4.10
CA ASP A 111 9.37 -13.98 3.55
C ASP A 111 10.80 -13.64 3.11
N VAL A 112 11.77 -14.34 3.70
CA VAL A 112 13.20 -14.05 3.53
C VAL A 112 13.65 -14.32 2.08
N SER A 113 13.16 -15.39 1.47
CA SER A 113 13.46 -15.71 0.07
C SER A 113 13.01 -14.58 -0.86
N ARG A 114 11.76 -14.11 -0.72
CA ARG A 114 11.19 -13.02 -1.52
C ARG A 114 11.96 -11.71 -1.37
N VAL A 115 12.39 -11.36 -0.15
CA VAL A 115 13.15 -10.13 0.12
C VAL A 115 14.53 -10.19 -0.54
N PHE A 116 15.30 -11.23 -0.25
CA PHE A 116 16.70 -11.30 -0.68
C PHE A 116 16.85 -11.65 -2.16
N GLU A 117 15.94 -12.41 -2.76
CA GLU A 117 15.87 -12.59 -4.21
C GLU A 117 15.45 -11.30 -4.92
N GLY A 118 14.49 -10.57 -4.35
CA GLY A 118 14.11 -9.24 -4.84
C GLY A 118 15.31 -8.29 -4.87
N LEU A 119 16.03 -8.21 -3.74
CA LEU A 119 17.24 -7.41 -3.62
C LEU A 119 18.34 -7.87 -4.60
N ARG A 120 18.54 -9.18 -4.79
CA ARG A 120 19.50 -9.73 -5.75
C ARG A 120 19.21 -9.26 -7.16
N VAL A 121 17.95 -9.31 -7.58
CA VAL A 121 17.52 -8.90 -8.90
C VAL A 121 17.75 -7.40 -9.11
N VAL A 122 17.38 -6.58 -8.12
CA VAL A 122 17.64 -5.12 -8.16
C VAL A 122 19.15 -4.84 -8.25
N TYR A 123 19.96 -5.54 -7.46
CA TYR A 123 21.42 -5.40 -7.46
C TYR A 123 22.03 -5.76 -8.82
N ARG A 124 21.65 -6.91 -9.40
CA ARG A 124 22.13 -7.36 -10.72
C ARG A 124 21.71 -6.41 -11.83
N SER A 125 20.45 -5.96 -11.81
CA SER A 125 19.96 -4.97 -12.79
C SER A 125 20.73 -3.64 -12.69
N LEU A 126 21.09 -3.20 -11.48
CA LEU A 126 21.93 -2.02 -11.29
C LEU A 126 23.38 -2.27 -11.72
N GLN A 127 23.92 -3.45 -11.47
CA GLN A 127 25.24 -3.86 -11.94
C GLN A 127 25.36 -3.80 -13.46
N GLU A 128 24.32 -4.22 -14.19
CA GLU A 128 24.23 -4.16 -15.65
C GLU A 128 24.24 -2.72 -16.20
N THR A 129 23.93 -1.71 -15.38
CA THR A 129 24.05 -0.29 -15.79
C THR A 129 25.48 0.25 -15.72
N HIS A 130 26.44 -0.51 -15.16
CA HIS A 130 27.81 -0.06 -14.89
C HIS A 130 27.92 1.19 -14.01
N ARG A 131 26.91 1.44 -13.15
CA ARG A 131 26.86 2.59 -12.22
C ARG A 131 26.75 2.17 -10.75
N LEU A 132 26.99 0.90 -10.45
CA LEU A 132 26.81 0.28 -9.13
C LEU A 132 27.68 0.92 -8.04
N GLU A 133 28.83 1.48 -8.39
CA GLU A 133 29.79 2.11 -7.49
C GLU A 133 29.18 3.25 -6.67
N HIS A 134 28.16 3.93 -7.19
CA HIS A 134 27.46 5.04 -6.53
C HIS A 134 26.41 4.59 -5.50
N PHE A 135 26.11 3.30 -5.43
CA PHE A 135 25.03 2.75 -4.62
C PHE A 135 25.54 1.76 -3.59
N ASP A 136 24.95 1.83 -2.39
CA ASP A 136 25.09 0.84 -1.33
C ASP A 136 23.70 0.42 -0.84
N PHE A 137 23.54 -0.83 -0.43
CA PHE A 137 22.27 -1.45 -0.06
C PHE A 137 22.22 -1.74 1.43
N PHE A 138 21.09 -1.44 2.08
CA PHE A 138 20.88 -1.67 3.50
C PHE A 138 19.57 -2.40 3.75
N VAL A 139 19.67 -3.64 4.23
CA VAL A 139 18.53 -4.41 4.77
C VAL A 139 18.37 -4.06 6.24
N LEU A 140 17.25 -3.41 6.59
CA LEU A 140 17.00 -2.88 7.92
C LEU A 140 15.92 -3.72 8.62
N SER A 141 16.32 -4.66 9.48
CA SER A 141 15.41 -5.63 10.09
C SER A 141 14.85 -5.22 11.46
N ASP A 142 13.53 -5.31 11.55
CA ASP A 142 12.70 -5.24 12.75
C ASP A 142 11.99 -6.57 13.06
N SER A 143 12.40 -7.67 12.41
CA SER A 143 11.77 -8.98 12.60
C SER A 143 11.82 -9.41 14.07
N SER A 144 10.73 -10.01 14.53
CA SER A 144 10.55 -10.45 15.92
C SER A 144 10.54 -11.96 16.05
N GLN A 145 10.51 -12.69 14.94
CA GLN A 145 10.51 -14.15 14.91
C GLN A 145 11.96 -14.68 14.95
N PRO A 146 12.33 -15.51 15.96
CA PRO A 146 13.67 -16.07 16.08
C PRO A 146 14.15 -16.80 14.82
N ASN A 147 13.28 -17.62 14.21
CA ASN A 147 13.60 -18.42 13.03
C ASN A 147 13.93 -17.52 11.83
N GLN A 148 13.07 -16.53 11.54
CA GLN A 148 13.25 -15.64 10.40
C GLN A 148 14.48 -14.74 10.56
N TRP A 149 14.80 -14.27 11.76
CA TRP A 149 16.00 -13.47 11.98
C TRP A 149 17.26 -14.22 11.53
N ILE A 150 17.45 -15.48 11.94
CA ILE A 150 18.62 -16.25 11.50
C ILE A 150 18.60 -16.50 10.00
N GLN A 151 17.43 -16.77 9.42
CA GLN A 151 17.29 -16.92 7.98
C GLN A 151 17.72 -15.66 7.23
N GLU A 152 17.38 -14.46 7.73
CA GLU A 152 17.82 -13.19 7.13
C GLU A 152 19.34 -13.03 7.15
N GLU A 153 20.00 -13.39 8.26
CA GLU A 153 21.46 -13.30 8.37
C GLU A 153 22.16 -14.23 7.40
N VAL A 154 21.70 -15.48 7.31
CA VAL A 154 22.22 -16.48 6.38
C VAL A 154 21.97 -16.05 4.93
N ALA A 155 20.76 -15.56 4.61
CA ALA A 155 20.43 -15.06 3.29
C ALA A 155 21.29 -13.84 2.90
N TRP A 156 21.56 -12.92 3.83
CA TRP A 156 22.46 -11.80 3.59
C TRP A 156 23.88 -12.28 3.26
N LEU A 157 24.42 -13.22 4.04
CA LEU A 157 25.76 -13.74 3.81
C LEU A 157 25.88 -14.41 2.43
N GLU A 158 24.92 -15.29 2.10
CA GLU A 158 24.91 -15.97 0.81
C GLU A 158 24.72 -15.01 -0.36
N LEU A 159 23.83 -14.02 -0.23
CA LEU A 159 23.67 -12.98 -1.24
C LEU A 159 25.01 -12.26 -1.50
N CYS A 160 25.69 -11.82 -0.44
CA CYS A 160 26.99 -11.16 -0.55
C CYS A 160 28.02 -12.04 -1.27
N LYS A 161 28.09 -13.34 -0.97
CA LYS A 161 29.00 -14.27 -1.66
C LYS A 161 28.65 -14.40 -3.15
N GLN A 162 27.38 -14.60 -3.48
CA GLN A 162 26.92 -14.86 -4.85
C GLN A 162 27.09 -13.66 -5.80
N VAL A 163 26.97 -12.43 -5.28
CA VAL A 163 27.07 -11.21 -6.10
C VAL A 163 28.35 -10.42 -5.88
N GLY A 164 29.26 -10.91 -5.03
CA GLY A 164 30.45 -10.15 -4.61
C GLY A 164 30.08 -8.86 -3.86
N GLY A 165 28.99 -8.89 -3.10
CA GLY A 165 28.35 -7.71 -2.49
C GLY A 165 28.96 -7.26 -1.16
N PHE A 166 30.05 -7.86 -0.68
CA PHE A 166 30.70 -7.41 0.55
C PHE A 166 31.21 -5.97 0.41
N GLY A 167 30.94 -5.14 1.42
CA GLY A 167 31.21 -3.70 1.37
C GLY A 167 30.17 -2.88 0.58
N LYS A 168 29.19 -3.54 -0.05
CA LYS A 168 28.09 -2.90 -0.79
C LYS A 168 26.71 -3.25 -0.25
N ILE A 169 26.51 -4.44 0.32
CA ILE A 169 25.25 -4.91 0.87
C ILE A 169 25.41 -5.08 2.38
N PHE A 170 24.65 -4.33 3.16
CA PHE A 170 24.71 -4.32 4.61
C PHE A 170 23.40 -4.85 5.20
N TYR A 171 23.50 -5.70 6.21
CA TYR A 171 22.37 -6.16 7.00
C TYR A 171 22.46 -5.58 8.41
N ARG A 172 21.31 -5.16 8.95
CA ARG A 172 21.24 -4.72 10.35
C ARG A 172 19.91 -5.08 10.99
N LYS A 173 19.99 -5.74 12.14
CA LYS A 173 18.87 -5.96 13.06
C LYS A 173 18.82 -4.91 14.18
N ARG A 174 17.63 -4.34 14.46
CA ARG A 174 17.42 -3.54 15.67
C ARG A 174 17.13 -4.40 16.89
N ARG A 175 17.66 -3.97 18.05
CA ARG A 175 17.32 -4.51 19.37
C ARG A 175 15.93 -4.08 19.84
N HIS A 176 15.64 -2.78 19.71
CA HIS A 176 14.35 -2.21 20.07
C HIS A 176 13.68 -1.65 18.83
N SER A 177 12.54 -2.24 18.45
CA SER A 177 11.72 -1.77 17.32
C SER A 177 10.82 -0.62 17.78
N THR A 178 11.41 0.54 18.05
CA THR A 178 10.65 1.77 18.30
C THR A 178 10.23 2.40 16.98
N ASN A 179 9.01 2.94 16.93
CA ASN A 179 8.43 3.64 15.76
C ASN A 179 8.41 2.85 14.44
N LYS A 180 8.48 1.50 14.48
CA LYS A 180 8.35 0.60 13.31
C LYS A 180 9.25 1.07 12.15
N LYS A 181 8.75 1.06 10.90
CA LYS A 181 9.45 1.49 9.67
C LYS A 181 10.11 2.86 9.81
N ALA A 182 9.36 3.90 10.21
CA ALA A 182 9.90 5.25 10.39
C ALA A 182 11.06 5.30 11.37
N GLY A 183 10.95 4.58 12.50
CA GLY A 183 12.04 4.48 13.47
C GLY A 183 13.27 3.74 12.94
N ASN A 184 13.07 2.76 12.05
CA ASN A 184 14.15 1.99 11.47
C ASN A 184 14.98 2.82 10.48
N VAL A 185 14.28 3.60 9.65
CA VAL A 185 14.84 4.61 8.75
C VAL A 185 15.55 5.70 9.57
N ALA A 186 14.94 6.21 10.65
CA ALA A 186 15.57 7.20 11.52
C ALA A 186 16.87 6.68 12.18
N ASP A 187 16.91 5.42 12.63
CA ASP A 187 18.14 4.83 13.16
C ASP A 187 19.22 4.66 12.07
N PHE A 188 18.84 4.36 10.83
CA PHE A 188 19.77 4.35 9.70
C PHE A 188 20.36 5.74 9.45
N LEU A 189 19.50 6.76 9.39
CA LEU A 189 19.91 8.14 9.15
C LEU A 189 20.87 8.66 10.23
N ARG A 190 20.63 8.32 11.49
CA ARG A 190 21.49 8.70 12.63
C ARG A 190 22.89 8.08 12.55
N ARG A 191 23.02 6.85 12.05
CA ARG A 191 24.28 6.09 12.07
C ARG A 191 25.08 6.23 10.79
N TRP A 192 24.41 6.18 9.64
CA TRP A 192 25.05 6.13 8.32
C TRP A 192 24.54 7.19 7.35
N GLY A 193 23.40 7.83 7.61
CA GLY A 193 22.77 8.79 6.69
C GLY A 193 23.71 9.87 6.15
N ARG A 194 24.55 10.45 7.02
CA ARG A 194 25.52 11.51 6.63
C ARG A 194 26.55 11.09 5.57
N ARG A 195 26.71 9.79 5.30
CA ARG A 195 27.62 9.28 4.24
C ARG A 195 27.01 9.36 2.84
N TYR A 196 25.69 9.53 2.75
CA TYR A 196 24.96 9.48 1.50
C TYR A 196 24.31 10.82 1.20
N ARG A 197 24.37 11.25 -0.06
CA ARG A 197 23.64 12.44 -0.51
C ARG A 197 22.15 12.13 -0.67
N TYR A 198 21.85 10.94 -1.18
CA TYR A 198 20.50 10.46 -1.42
C TYR A 198 20.24 9.14 -0.72
N MET A 199 18.97 8.88 -0.42
CA MET A 199 18.49 7.55 -0.10
C MET A 199 17.30 7.20 -0.97
N ILE A 200 17.20 5.94 -1.36
CA ILE A 200 16.03 5.36 -2.02
C ILE A 200 15.40 4.38 -1.06
N VAL A 201 14.14 4.59 -0.71
CA VAL A 201 13.41 3.73 0.22
C VAL A 201 12.63 2.68 -0.56
N LEU A 202 12.90 1.40 -0.32
CA LEU A 202 12.16 0.27 -0.88
C LEU A 202 11.38 -0.42 0.23
N ASP A 203 10.16 -0.85 -0.06
CA ASP A 203 9.49 -1.84 0.80
C ASP A 203 9.98 -3.25 0.45
N ALA A 204 9.75 -4.21 1.36
CA ALA A 204 10.20 -5.60 1.24
C ALA A 204 9.70 -6.32 -0.05
N ASP A 205 8.60 -5.85 -0.63
CA ASP A 205 7.99 -6.33 -1.87
C ASP A 205 8.32 -5.46 -3.09
N SER A 206 9.02 -4.34 -2.90
CA SER A 206 9.37 -3.42 -3.98
C SER A 206 10.46 -4.01 -4.89
N ILE A 207 10.28 -3.86 -6.20
CA ILE A 207 11.28 -4.18 -7.21
C ILE A 207 11.48 -2.95 -8.10
N MET A 208 12.74 -2.55 -8.30
CA MET A 208 13.09 -1.46 -9.19
C MET A 208 14.20 -1.88 -10.16
N THR A 209 14.13 -1.42 -11.40
CA THR A 209 15.22 -1.65 -12.36
C THR A 209 16.41 -0.74 -12.04
N GLY A 210 17.62 -1.19 -12.38
CA GLY A 210 18.83 -0.38 -12.26
C GLY A 210 18.71 0.96 -12.98
N ARG A 211 18.11 0.94 -14.18
CA ARG A 211 17.85 2.14 -14.96
C ARG A 211 16.94 3.13 -14.22
N ALA A 212 15.88 2.67 -13.55
CA ALA A 212 15.01 3.53 -12.77
C ALA A 212 15.75 4.17 -11.58
N LEU A 213 16.59 3.40 -10.88
CA LEU A 213 17.41 3.90 -9.78
C LEU A 213 18.40 4.99 -10.24
N VAL A 214 19.11 4.74 -11.34
CA VAL A 214 20.02 5.72 -11.97
C VAL A 214 19.26 6.97 -12.41
N GLN A 215 18.10 6.81 -13.04
CA GLN A 215 17.27 7.93 -13.48
C GLN A 215 16.79 8.79 -12.31
N LEU A 216 16.38 8.20 -11.19
CA LEU A 216 15.97 8.95 -10.01
C LEU A 216 17.11 9.80 -9.42
N VAL A 217 18.31 9.24 -9.33
CA VAL A 217 19.49 9.98 -8.83
C VAL A 217 19.89 11.08 -9.81
N ALA A 218 19.88 10.80 -11.12
CA ALA A 218 20.13 11.80 -12.14
C ALA A 218 19.13 12.97 -12.09
N LEU A 219 17.84 12.67 -11.85
CA LEU A 219 16.81 13.70 -11.65
C LEU A 219 17.10 14.55 -10.41
N MET A 220 17.55 13.95 -9.32
CA MET A 220 17.93 14.69 -8.11
C MET A 220 19.14 15.60 -8.31
N GLU A 221 20.17 15.14 -9.03
CA GLU A 221 21.36 15.95 -9.34
C GLU A 221 21.02 17.13 -10.27
N ARG A 222 20.13 16.93 -11.25
CA ARG A 222 19.66 18.02 -12.13
C ARG A 222 18.74 19.02 -11.43
N ASN A 223 18.16 18.65 -10.30
CA ASN A 223 17.17 19.46 -9.59
C ASN A 223 17.60 19.71 -8.13
N PRO A 224 18.56 20.63 -7.91
CA PRO A 224 19.17 20.84 -6.59
C PRO A 224 18.22 21.40 -5.53
N GLN A 225 17.05 21.91 -5.91
CA GLN A 225 16.02 22.41 -4.97
C GLN A 225 14.98 21.35 -4.58
N VAL A 226 15.09 20.13 -5.11
CA VAL A 226 14.16 19.04 -4.83
C VAL A 226 14.67 18.20 -3.66
N GLY A 227 13.77 17.93 -2.72
CA GLY A 227 14.01 17.13 -1.52
C GLY A 227 13.48 15.69 -1.65
N ILE A 228 12.39 15.47 -2.38
CA ILE A 228 11.79 14.14 -2.60
C ILE A 228 11.30 14.03 -4.05
N ILE A 229 11.59 12.89 -4.69
CA ILE A 229 10.97 12.47 -5.95
C ILE A 229 10.33 11.10 -5.73
N GLN A 230 9.01 11.04 -5.84
CA GLN A 230 8.19 9.85 -5.64
C GLN A 230 7.78 9.27 -7.00
N THR A 231 8.05 8.00 -7.26
CA THR A 231 7.53 7.32 -8.46
C THR A 231 6.11 6.81 -8.24
N ALA A 232 5.50 6.20 -9.26
CA ALA A 232 4.25 5.47 -9.14
C ALA A 232 4.47 3.97 -9.40
N PRO A 233 4.68 3.15 -8.34
CA PRO A 233 4.86 1.71 -8.46
C PRO A 233 3.71 1.02 -9.19
N ARG A 234 4.02 0.06 -10.07
CA ARG A 234 3.03 -0.79 -10.72
C ARG A 234 2.78 -2.04 -9.87
N ILE A 235 1.52 -2.33 -9.60
CA ILE A 235 1.12 -3.55 -8.89
C ILE A 235 1.32 -4.74 -9.82
N VAL A 236 2.13 -5.71 -9.39
CA VAL A 236 2.47 -6.92 -10.14
C VAL A 236 2.29 -8.19 -9.29
N ASN A 237 2.51 -9.36 -9.90
CA ASN A 237 2.48 -10.68 -9.25
C ASN A 237 1.16 -11.04 -8.54
N GLY A 238 0.03 -10.41 -8.93
CA GLY A 238 -1.29 -10.78 -8.42
C GLY A 238 -1.75 -12.15 -8.95
N GLU A 239 -1.98 -13.11 -8.04
CA GLU A 239 -2.44 -14.46 -8.40
C GLU A 239 -3.96 -14.65 -8.29
N THR A 240 -4.56 -14.11 -7.24
CA THR A 240 -6.02 -14.16 -7.01
C THR A 240 -6.76 -13.28 -8.02
N LEU A 241 -8.04 -13.55 -8.25
CA LEU A 241 -8.84 -12.71 -9.13
C LEU A 241 -8.88 -11.25 -8.65
N TYR A 242 -9.00 -11.02 -7.34
CA TYR A 242 -8.94 -9.69 -6.73
C TYR A 242 -7.63 -8.96 -7.06
N ALA A 243 -6.47 -9.58 -6.81
CA ALA A 243 -5.17 -8.96 -7.01
C ALA A 243 -4.92 -8.66 -8.50
N ARG A 244 -5.34 -9.55 -9.40
CA ARG A 244 -5.27 -9.34 -10.86
C ARG A 244 -6.11 -8.15 -11.30
N MET A 245 -7.33 -8.04 -10.79
CA MET A 245 -8.22 -6.93 -11.09
C MET A 245 -7.66 -5.61 -10.57
N GLN A 246 -7.09 -5.60 -9.37
CA GLN A 246 -6.43 -4.43 -8.80
C GLN A 246 -5.21 -4.01 -9.64
N ALA A 247 -4.37 -4.96 -10.04
CA ALA A 247 -3.22 -4.70 -10.93
C ALA A 247 -3.68 -4.12 -12.28
N PHE A 248 -4.69 -4.74 -12.90
CA PHE A 248 -5.28 -4.28 -14.15
C PHE A 248 -5.85 -2.85 -14.04
N GLY A 249 -6.70 -2.60 -13.04
CA GLY A 249 -7.32 -1.29 -12.83
C GLY A 249 -6.30 -0.20 -12.52
N SER A 250 -5.34 -0.49 -11.62
CA SER A 250 -4.24 0.44 -11.31
C SER A 250 -3.42 0.79 -12.55
N ARG A 251 -3.07 -0.22 -13.36
CA ARG A 251 -2.24 -0.04 -14.56
C ARG A 251 -2.96 0.67 -15.71
N LEU A 252 -4.27 0.46 -15.84
CA LEU A 252 -5.12 1.04 -16.90
C LEU A 252 -5.52 2.48 -16.58
N TYR A 253 -5.99 2.75 -15.36
CA TYR A 253 -6.52 4.06 -14.97
C TYR A 253 -5.46 4.98 -14.35
N GLY A 254 -4.44 4.42 -13.69
CA GLY A 254 -3.42 5.16 -12.95
C GLY A 254 -2.72 6.26 -13.73
N PRO A 255 -2.22 6.02 -14.97
CA PRO A 255 -1.54 7.05 -15.77
C PRO A 255 -2.38 8.32 -15.97
N LEU A 256 -3.69 8.18 -16.13
CA LEU A 256 -4.62 9.31 -16.29
C LEU A 256 -4.63 10.19 -15.04
N PHE A 257 -4.83 9.57 -13.87
CA PHE A 257 -4.86 10.29 -12.60
C PHE A 257 -3.49 10.90 -12.25
N LEU A 258 -2.39 10.18 -12.49
CA LEU A 258 -1.03 10.66 -12.22
C LEU A 258 -0.70 11.92 -13.04
N ALA A 259 -1.04 11.94 -14.34
CA ALA A 259 -0.86 13.12 -15.18
C ALA A 259 -1.67 14.32 -14.66
N GLY A 260 -2.90 14.06 -14.20
CA GLY A 260 -3.76 15.06 -13.58
C GLY A 260 -3.22 15.64 -12.28
N LEU A 261 -2.77 14.77 -11.37
CA LEU A 261 -2.13 15.15 -10.10
C LEU A 261 -0.88 15.99 -10.37
N ASN A 262 -0.02 15.54 -11.29
CA ASN A 262 1.20 16.25 -11.64
C ASN A 262 0.91 17.67 -12.16
N TYR A 263 -0.14 17.86 -12.98
CA TYR A 263 -0.46 19.15 -13.58
C TYR A 263 -0.66 20.29 -12.57
N TRP A 264 -1.42 20.05 -11.50
CA TRP A 264 -1.77 21.08 -10.51
C TRP A 264 -0.85 21.08 -9.28
N GLN A 265 -0.22 19.94 -8.95
CA GLN A 265 0.67 19.81 -7.80
C GLN A 265 2.08 20.30 -8.10
N GLN A 266 2.68 19.84 -9.20
CA GLN A 266 4.07 20.11 -9.58
C GLN A 266 5.01 19.88 -8.37
N HIS A 267 5.84 20.86 -8.02
CA HIS A 267 6.75 20.83 -6.87
C HIS A 267 6.09 20.76 -5.46
N GLU A 268 4.77 20.69 -5.36
CA GLU A 268 4.02 20.46 -4.13
C GLU A 268 3.27 19.11 -4.17
N GLY A 269 3.93 18.10 -4.72
CA GLY A 269 3.49 16.71 -4.71
C GLY A 269 3.53 16.08 -3.31
N ASN A 270 3.33 14.77 -3.27
CA ASN A 270 3.25 14.00 -2.04
C ASN A 270 4.25 12.83 -2.03
N TYR A 271 4.42 12.19 -0.86
CA TYR A 271 5.29 11.03 -0.65
C TYR A 271 4.46 9.85 -0.12
N TRP A 272 4.70 8.65 -0.64
CA TRP A 272 3.94 7.42 -0.36
C TRP A 272 4.78 6.33 0.31
N GLY A 273 5.95 6.69 0.85
CA GLY A 273 6.70 5.83 1.76
C GLY A 273 7.75 4.91 1.12
N HIS A 274 7.67 4.65 -0.18
CA HIS A 274 8.65 3.80 -0.88
C HIS A 274 8.71 4.10 -2.38
N ASN A 275 9.68 3.49 -3.06
CA ASN A 275 10.05 3.70 -4.46
C ASN A 275 10.30 5.19 -4.76
N ALA A 276 10.86 5.90 -3.78
CA ALA A 276 11.14 7.32 -3.87
C ALA A 276 12.61 7.57 -3.53
N VAL A 277 13.19 8.57 -4.20
CA VAL A 277 14.51 9.11 -3.84
C VAL A 277 14.35 10.35 -2.97
N ILE A 278 15.14 10.43 -1.91
CA ILE A 278 15.08 11.46 -0.88
C ILE A 278 16.46 12.06 -0.69
N ARG A 279 16.53 13.40 -0.62
CA ARG A 279 17.77 14.12 -0.26
C ARG A 279 17.98 14.01 1.24
N VAL A 280 19.07 13.35 1.63
CA VAL A 280 19.26 12.89 3.01
C VAL A 280 19.44 14.04 3.98
N GLN A 281 20.29 15.03 3.66
CA GLN A 281 20.62 16.10 4.60
C GLN A 281 19.37 16.94 5.00
N PRO A 282 18.57 17.48 4.07
CA PRO A 282 17.34 18.19 4.43
C PRO A 282 16.32 17.32 5.15
N PHE A 283 16.26 16.03 4.83
CA PHE A 283 15.35 15.10 5.50
C PHE A 283 15.75 14.93 6.97
N ILE A 284 17.04 14.81 7.26
CA ILE A 284 17.57 14.78 8.63
C ILE A 284 17.25 16.08 9.38
N ASP A 285 17.42 17.22 8.73
CA ASP A 285 17.28 18.54 9.35
C ASP A 285 15.82 18.94 9.62
N HIS A 286 14.87 18.43 8.83
CA HIS A 286 13.50 18.95 8.81
C HIS A 286 12.38 17.92 8.96
N CYS A 287 12.62 16.63 8.67
CA CYS A 287 11.57 15.61 8.62
C CYS A 287 11.52 14.73 9.88
N ALA A 288 12.12 15.16 10.99
CA ALA A 288 11.95 14.50 12.27
C ALA A 288 10.46 14.56 12.70
N LEU A 289 9.87 13.39 12.95
CA LEU A 289 8.46 13.26 13.29
C LEU A 289 8.25 13.45 14.80
N PRO A 290 7.53 14.50 15.24
CA PRO A 290 7.13 14.62 16.63
C PRO A 290 5.99 13.63 16.95
N GLU A 291 5.83 13.32 18.24
CA GLU A 291 4.62 12.64 18.71
C GLU A 291 3.45 13.64 18.73
N LEU A 292 2.28 13.20 18.30
CA LEU A 292 1.05 13.98 18.37
C LEU A 292 0.54 14.05 19.81
N PRO A 293 -0.08 15.17 20.22
CA PRO A 293 -0.61 15.32 21.57
C PRO A 293 -1.73 14.29 21.84
N GLY A 294 -1.80 13.81 23.08
CA GLY A 294 -2.79 12.83 23.53
C GLY A 294 -2.38 11.38 23.31
N THR A 295 -3.31 10.46 23.58
CA THR A 295 -3.11 9.01 23.44
C THR A 295 -3.58 8.50 22.08
N GLU A 296 -3.11 7.31 21.69
CA GLU A 296 -3.70 6.58 20.55
C GLU A 296 -5.23 6.45 20.73
N PRO A 297 -6.02 6.51 19.65
CA PRO A 297 -5.61 6.42 18.25
C PRO A 297 -5.38 7.75 17.51
N PHE A 298 -5.76 8.90 18.09
CA PHE A 298 -5.60 10.23 17.47
C PHE A 298 -4.27 10.92 17.84
N GLY A 299 -3.74 10.64 19.02
CA GLY A 299 -2.43 11.11 19.49
C GLY A 299 -1.34 10.05 19.33
N GLY A 300 -0.18 10.32 19.91
CA GLY A 300 0.97 9.41 19.89
C GLY A 300 1.69 9.41 18.54
N ARG A 301 2.17 8.24 18.13
CA ARG A 301 3.06 8.12 16.96
C ARG A 301 2.27 8.28 15.67
N ILE A 302 2.82 9.05 14.74
CA ILE A 302 2.26 9.22 13.39
C ILE A 302 2.42 7.90 12.63
N LEU A 303 1.30 7.27 12.25
CA LEU A 303 1.32 6.02 11.48
C LEU A 303 1.61 6.29 9.98
N SER A 304 0.85 7.20 9.37
CA SER A 304 1.01 7.64 7.98
C SER A 304 2.04 8.78 7.88
N HIS A 305 3.28 8.46 8.25
CA HIS A 305 4.40 9.41 8.32
C HIS A 305 4.74 10.06 6.97
N ASP A 306 4.65 9.30 5.88
CA ASP A 306 5.10 9.70 4.54
C ASP A 306 4.50 11.05 4.08
N PHE A 307 3.19 11.24 4.26
CA PHE A 307 2.49 12.48 3.89
C PHE A 307 2.97 13.67 4.73
N VAL A 308 3.29 13.41 6.00
CA VAL A 308 3.77 14.43 6.94
C VAL A 308 5.21 14.81 6.59
N GLU A 309 6.05 13.86 6.23
CA GLU A 309 7.42 14.09 5.78
C GLU A 309 7.47 14.91 4.49
N ALA A 310 6.57 14.66 3.53
CA ALA A 310 6.41 15.52 2.36
C ALA A 310 6.01 16.95 2.74
N ALA A 311 5.06 17.12 3.67
CA ALA A 311 4.64 18.43 4.14
C ALA A 311 5.76 19.18 4.89
N LEU A 312 6.55 18.48 5.71
CA LEU A 312 7.71 19.03 6.40
C LEU A 312 8.81 19.45 5.43
N MET A 313 9.09 18.63 4.41
CA MET A 313 10.04 18.95 3.35
C MET A 313 9.62 20.22 2.58
N ARG A 314 8.32 20.33 2.22
CA ARG A 314 7.76 21.53 1.58
C ARG A 314 7.79 22.76 2.48
N LYS A 315 7.53 22.59 3.78
CA LYS A 315 7.62 23.65 4.79
C LYS A 315 9.06 24.17 4.89
N ALA A 316 10.07 23.31 4.77
CA ALA A 316 11.48 23.67 4.73
C ALA A 316 11.96 24.30 3.40
N GLY A 317 11.07 24.44 2.41
CA GLY A 317 11.37 25.09 1.12
C GLY A 317 11.74 24.13 -0.02
N TRP A 318 11.99 22.86 0.28
CA TRP A 318 12.42 21.83 -0.68
C TRP A 318 11.28 21.27 -1.51
N GLY A 319 11.40 21.19 -2.82
CA GLY A 319 10.37 20.67 -3.72
C GLY A 319 10.10 19.17 -3.50
N VAL A 320 8.84 18.76 -3.70
CA VAL A 320 8.41 17.35 -3.71
C VAL A 320 7.71 17.10 -5.04
N TRP A 321 8.18 16.12 -5.79
CA TRP A 321 7.70 15.84 -7.15
C TRP A 321 7.22 14.41 -7.31
N LEU A 322 6.21 14.22 -8.15
CA LEU A 322 5.81 12.90 -8.63
C LEU A 322 6.46 12.65 -9.99
N ALA A 323 7.29 11.62 -10.08
CA ALA A 323 7.89 11.13 -11.32
C ALA A 323 7.09 9.94 -11.85
N GLY A 324 5.89 10.22 -12.36
CA GLY A 324 4.93 9.21 -12.82
C GLY A 324 5.32 8.52 -14.13
N ASP A 325 6.22 9.13 -14.91
CA ASP A 325 6.72 8.59 -16.18
C ASP A 325 7.95 7.69 -15.99
N VAL A 326 8.52 7.60 -14.78
CA VAL A 326 9.62 6.68 -14.48
C VAL A 326 9.09 5.25 -14.48
N GLU A 327 9.44 4.50 -15.53
CA GLU A 327 9.14 3.07 -15.64
C GLU A 327 10.08 2.22 -14.78
N GLY A 328 9.82 0.91 -14.71
CA GLY A 328 10.71 0.00 -13.98
C GLY A 328 10.58 0.06 -12.47
N THR A 329 9.40 0.44 -11.95
CA THR A 329 9.09 0.51 -10.53
C THR A 329 7.86 -0.34 -10.22
N TYR A 330 8.00 -1.31 -9.33
CA TYR A 330 7.01 -2.36 -9.08
C TYR A 330 6.79 -2.59 -7.59
N GLU A 331 5.59 -3.04 -7.26
CA GLU A 331 5.17 -3.46 -5.92
C GLU A 331 4.16 -4.62 -6.01
N GLU A 332 3.88 -5.28 -4.89
CA GLU A 332 2.86 -6.34 -4.82
C GLU A 332 1.62 -5.84 -4.07
N GLY A 333 0.44 -6.22 -4.56
CA GLY A 333 -0.85 -5.85 -3.97
C GLY A 333 -1.34 -6.86 -2.93
N PRO A 334 -2.29 -6.48 -2.05
CA PRO A 334 -2.95 -7.44 -1.16
C PRO A 334 -3.66 -8.55 -1.97
N PRO A 335 -3.54 -9.83 -1.55
CA PRO A 335 -4.09 -10.94 -2.32
C PRO A 335 -5.62 -11.03 -2.24
N THR A 336 -6.27 -10.53 -1.18
CA THR A 336 -7.73 -10.66 -1.02
C THR A 336 -8.38 -9.34 -0.61
N VAL A 337 -9.71 -9.26 -0.75
CA VAL A 337 -10.52 -8.13 -0.25
C VAL A 337 -10.32 -7.93 1.25
N ILE A 338 -10.25 -9.02 2.02
CA ILE A 338 -10.06 -8.98 3.48
C ILE A 338 -8.65 -8.48 3.82
N ASP A 339 -7.61 -8.91 3.11
CA ASP A 339 -6.25 -8.41 3.34
C ASP A 339 -6.08 -6.96 2.93
N ALA A 340 -6.77 -6.52 1.86
CA ALA A 340 -6.87 -5.11 1.52
C ALA A 340 -7.54 -4.30 2.63
N ALA A 341 -8.67 -4.77 3.18
CA ALA A 341 -9.37 -4.13 4.29
C ALA A 341 -8.50 -4.07 5.57
N LYS A 342 -7.71 -5.11 5.88
CA LYS A 342 -6.73 -5.10 6.99
C LYS A 342 -5.65 -4.03 6.78
N ARG A 343 -5.15 -3.88 5.54
CA ARG A 343 -4.20 -2.81 5.18
C ARG A 343 -4.83 -1.43 5.33
N ASP A 344 -6.03 -1.24 4.78
CA ASP A 344 -6.78 0.01 4.82
C ASP A 344 -7.15 0.44 6.24
N ARG A 345 -7.40 -0.49 7.16
CA ARG A 345 -7.65 -0.16 8.58
C ARG A 345 -6.48 0.63 9.19
N ARG A 346 -5.23 0.27 8.87
CA ARG A 346 -4.03 0.98 9.35
C ARG A 346 -3.89 2.35 8.72
N TRP A 347 -4.11 2.43 7.41
CA TRP A 347 -4.06 3.69 6.66
C TRP A 347 -5.18 4.64 7.09
N CYS A 348 -6.38 4.13 7.38
CA CYS A 348 -7.51 4.89 7.90
C CYS A 348 -7.15 5.57 9.22
N GLN A 349 -6.65 4.82 10.22
CA GLN A 349 -6.22 5.42 11.48
C GLN A 349 -5.15 6.50 11.26
N GLY A 350 -4.13 6.21 10.44
CA GLY A 350 -3.07 7.17 10.15
C GLY A 350 -3.55 8.43 9.42
N ASN A 351 -4.51 8.33 8.48
CA ASN A 351 -5.11 9.49 7.82
C ASN A 351 -6.04 10.27 8.76
N MET A 352 -6.70 9.60 9.71
CA MET A 352 -7.49 10.28 10.74
C MET A 352 -6.61 11.12 11.69
N GLN A 353 -5.38 10.68 11.97
CA GLN A 353 -4.40 11.49 12.71
C GLN A 353 -4.02 12.79 11.96
N HIS A 354 -4.12 12.82 10.64
CA HIS A 354 -3.82 14.02 9.84
C HIS A 354 -4.80 15.18 10.09
N ALA A 355 -5.96 14.94 10.71
CA ALA A 355 -6.89 16.00 11.08
C ALA A 355 -6.22 17.09 11.97
N TRP A 356 -5.35 16.68 12.90
CA TRP A 356 -4.52 17.59 13.71
C TRP A 356 -3.60 18.48 12.87
N LEU A 357 -3.14 17.94 11.75
CA LEU A 357 -2.14 18.57 10.89
C LEU A 357 -2.76 19.57 9.90
N LEU A 358 -4.07 19.50 9.65
CA LEU A 358 -4.78 20.45 8.78
C LEU A 358 -4.67 21.88 9.32
N THR A 359 -4.69 22.06 10.63
CA THR A 359 -4.59 23.36 11.31
C THR A 359 -3.16 23.71 11.74
N ALA A 360 -2.19 22.82 11.51
CA ALA A 360 -0.81 23.05 11.89
C ALA A 360 -0.19 24.27 11.18
N ARG A 361 0.63 25.03 11.92
CA ARG A 361 1.29 26.24 11.43
C ARG A 361 2.44 25.91 10.48
N GLY A 362 2.51 26.65 9.37
CA GLY A 362 3.59 26.57 8.38
C GLY A 362 3.37 25.53 7.27
N PHE A 363 2.29 24.76 7.29
CA PHE A 363 1.92 23.92 6.15
C PHE A 363 1.24 24.73 5.04
N ARG A 364 1.69 24.47 3.81
CA ARG A 364 1.18 25.15 2.62
C ARG A 364 -0.21 24.64 2.25
N PRO A 365 -1.04 25.46 1.55
CA PRO A 365 -2.41 25.05 1.18
C PRO A 365 -2.49 23.75 0.41
N ALA A 366 -1.57 23.49 -0.54
CA ALA A 366 -1.54 22.23 -1.29
C ALA A 366 -1.30 21.02 -0.38
N ASN A 367 -0.37 21.10 0.58
CA ASN A 367 -0.13 20.05 1.56
C ASN A 367 -1.33 19.81 2.48
N ARG A 368 -2.04 20.86 2.89
CA ARG A 368 -3.29 20.72 3.64
C ARG A 368 -4.37 20.03 2.83
N PHE A 369 -4.49 20.37 1.55
CA PHE A 369 -5.42 19.70 0.64
C PHE A 369 -5.08 18.22 0.47
N HIS A 370 -3.80 17.85 0.37
CA HIS A 370 -3.36 16.44 0.35
C HIS A 370 -3.76 15.67 1.60
N LEU A 371 -3.49 16.24 2.78
CA LEU A 371 -3.88 15.65 4.07
C LEU A 371 -5.41 15.52 4.17
N PHE A 372 -6.15 16.54 3.71
CA PHE A 372 -7.61 16.53 3.69
C PHE A 372 -8.16 15.46 2.73
N MET A 373 -7.58 15.32 1.53
CA MET A 373 -7.99 14.28 0.58
C MET A 373 -7.68 12.88 1.10
N GLY A 374 -6.54 12.69 1.80
CA GLY A 374 -6.22 11.43 2.49
C GLY A 374 -7.25 11.09 3.58
N LEU A 375 -7.66 12.07 4.39
CA LEU A 375 -8.75 11.93 5.36
C LEU A 375 -10.08 11.58 4.68
N MET A 376 -10.46 12.32 3.65
CA MET A 376 -11.71 12.12 2.91
C MET A 376 -11.77 10.78 2.17
N GLY A 377 -10.62 10.20 1.82
CA GLY A 377 -10.53 8.84 1.25
C GLY A 377 -11.19 7.77 2.15
N TYR A 378 -11.23 7.99 3.47
CA TYR A 378 -11.89 7.10 4.42
C TYR A 378 -13.17 7.68 5.01
N VAL A 379 -13.18 8.98 5.36
CA VAL A 379 -14.34 9.65 6.00
C VAL A 379 -15.53 9.81 5.04
N SER A 380 -15.30 9.84 3.72
CA SER A 380 -16.40 9.85 2.74
C SER A 380 -17.33 8.63 2.87
N SER A 381 -16.81 7.47 3.30
CA SER A 381 -17.61 6.24 3.43
C SER A 381 -18.69 6.32 4.52
N PRO A 382 -18.40 6.67 5.79
CA PRO A 382 -19.45 6.86 6.79
C PRO A 382 -20.37 8.04 6.47
N LEU A 383 -19.88 9.10 5.82
CA LEU A 383 -20.73 10.19 5.35
C LEU A 383 -21.71 9.71 4.26
N TRP A 384 -21.26 8.84 3.35
CA TRP A 384 -22.10 8.23 2.32
C TRP A 384 -23.13 7.27 2.94
N LEU A 385 -22.73 6.43 3.88
CA LEU A 385 -23.65 5.57 4.62
C LEU A 385 -24.71 6.40 5.37
N LEU A 386 -24.29 7.48 6.04
CA LEU A 386 -25.20 8.39 6.72
C LEU A 386 -26.17 9.05 5.74
N PHE A 387 -25.68 9.53 4.59
CA PHE A 387 -26.53 10.10 3.54
C PHE A 387 -27.60 9.11 3.07
N LEU A 388 -27.25 7.84 2.85
CA LEU A 388 -28.20 6.80 2.44
C LEU A 388 -29.21 6.44 3.55
N VAL A 389 -28.77 6.37 4.80
CA VAL A 389 -29.65 6.09 5.95
C VAL A 389 -30.63 7.23 6.18
N VAL A 390 -30.13 8.47 6.23
CA VAL A 390 -30.97 9.68 6.37
C VAL A 390 -31.94 9.79 5.19
N GLY A 391 -31.49 9.50 3.97
CA GLY A 391 -32.35 9.46 2.78
C GLY A 391 -33.43 8.37 2.87
N THR A 392 -33.10 7.20 3.42
CA THR A 392 -34.09 6.15 3.69
C THR A 392 -35.14 6.62 4.69
N VAL A 393 -34.71 7.24 5.80
CA VAL A 393 -35.62 7.78 6.83
C VAL A 393 -36.52 8.86 6.24
N HIS A 394 -35.99 9.75 5.41
CA HIS A 394 -36.78 10.76 4.69
C HIS A 394 -37.89 10.11 3.87
N VAL A 395 -37.54 9.16 3.01
CA VAL A 395 -38.52 8.49 2.13
C VAL A 395 -39.59 7.75 2.92
N VAL A 396 -39.21 7.07 4.01
CA VAL A 396 -40.16 6.37 4.89
C VAL A 396 -41.09 7.37 5.59
N ALA A 397 -40.56 8.49 6.09
CA ALA A 397 -41.36 9.52 6.75
C ALA A 397 -42.36 10.17 5.78
N THR A 398 -41.93 10.48 4.56
CA THR A 398 -42.80 11.03 3.51
C THR A 398 -43.84 10.03 3.04
N ALA A 399 -43.50 8.74 2.95
CA ALA A 399 -44.45 7.68 2.60
C ALA A 399 -45.51 7.42 3.69
N ALA A 400 -45.17 7.68 4.96
CA ALA A 400 -46.07 7.53 6.10
C ALA A 400 -46.95 8.77 6.37
N ALA A 401 -46.60 9.93 5.79
CA ALA A 401 -47.37 11.15 5.95
C ALA A 401 -48.71 11.04 5.17
N PRO A 402 -49.86 11.41 5.76
CA PRO A 402 -51.12 11.41 5.04
C PRO A 402 -51.05 12.42 3.89
N THR A 403 -51.33 11.97 2.67
CA THR A 403 -51.39 12.82 1.47
C THR A 403 -52.48 13.87 1.62
N VAL A 404 -52.12 15.06 2.09
CA VAL A 404 -52.96 16.26 1.97
C VAL A 404 -52.43 17.05 0.79
N VAL A 405 -52.65 16.54 -0.41
CA VAL A 405 -52.43 17.31 -1.64
C VAL A 405 -53.81 17.64 -2.23
N PRO A 406 -54.23 18.91 -2.25
CA PRO A 406 -55.41 19.34 -2.98
C PRO A 406 -55.27 18.94 -4.45
N ALA A 407 -56.35 18.41 -5.05
CA ALA A 407 -56.39 17.92 -6.42
C ALA A 407 -56.08 18.97 -7.52
N SER A 408 -55.73 20.21 -7.15
CA SER A 408 -55.61 21.37 -8.04
C SER A 408 -54.18 21.71 -8.50
N ILE A 409 -53.15 20.98 -8.08
CA ILE A 409 -51.77 21.20 -8.59
C ILE A 409 -51.17 19.85 -9.01
N ARG A 410 -51.66 19.29 -10.12
CA ARG A 410 -50.84 18.35 -10.89
C ARG A 410 -49.84 19.20 -11.69
N PRO A 411 -48.52 19.06 -11.47
CA PRO A 411 -47.56 19.68 -12.37
C PRO A 411 -47.84 19.15 -13.77
N TRP A 412 -47.74 20.02 -14.78
CA TRP A 412 -47.77 19.66 -16.19
C TRP A 412 -46.95 18.37 -16.40
N GLU A 413 -47.64 17.26 -16.63
CA GLU A 413 -46.98 16.03 -17.04
C GLU A 413 -46.46 16.31 -18.46
N LEU A 414 -45.16 16.07 -18.69
CA LEU A 414 -44.65 15.99 -20.06
C LEU A 414 -45.51 14.96 -20.83
N PRO A 415 -45.60 15.02 -22.17
CA PRO A 415 -46.50 14.18 -22.98
C PRO A 415 -46.37 12.64 -22.81
N LEU A 416 -45.43 12.18 -21.98
CA LEU A 416 -45.14 10.80 -21.62
C LEU A 416 -45.53 10.43 -20.17
N GLY A 417 -46.25 11.30 -19.42
CA GLY A 417 -46.62 11.03 -18.03
C GLY A 417 -45.44 11.10 -17.04
N ILE A 418 -44.34 11.72 -17.45
CA ILE A 418 -43.14 11.88 -16.61
C ILE A 418 -43.22 13.22 -15.89
N SER A 419 -43.31 13.19 -14.57
CA SER A 419 -43.24 14.39 -13.73
C SER A 419 -41.88 15.08 -13.89
N PRO A 420 -41.81 16.41 -13.95
CA PRO A 420 -40.55 17.18 -13.99
C PRO A 420 -39.57 16.80 -12.85
N TRP A 421 -40.07 16.27 -11.72
CA TRP A 421 -39.27 15.72 -10.63
C TRP A 421 -38.38 14.55 -11.06
N VAL A 422 -38.94 13.59 -11.83
CA VAL A 422 -38.19 12.43 -12.32
C VAL A 422 -37.05 12.90 -13.22
N VAL A 423 -37.29 13.94 -14.02
CA VAL A 423 -36.28 14.50 -14.93
C VAL A 423 -35.10 15.08 -14.16
N ASN A 424 -35.34 15.89 -13.13
CA ASN A 424 -34.25 16.46 -12.32
C ASN A 424 -33.48 15.38 -11.54
N ALA A 425 -34.17 14.40 -10.96
CA ALA A 425 -33.54 13.28 -10.28
C ALA A 425 -32.70 12.40 -11.23
N LEU A 426 -33.23 12.10 -12.43
CA LEU A 426 -32.51 11.37 -13.47
C LEU A 426 -31.31 12.18 -14.00
N ALA A 427 -31.44 13.50 -14.14
CA ALA A 427 -30.34 14.37 -14.56
C ALA A 427 -29.21 14.36 -13.53
N LEU A 428 -29.53 14.49 -12.24
CA LEU A 428 -28.54 14.41 -11.16
C LEU A 428 -27.88 13.03 -11.08
N PHE A 429 -28.66 11.96 -11.24
CA PHE A 429 -28.15 10.60 -11.32
C PHE A 429 -27.22 10.43 -12.52
N ALA A 430 -27.64 10.84 -13.72
CA ALA A 430 -26.84 10.75 -14.94
C ALA A 430 -25.54 11.57 -14.83
N LEU A 431 -25.60 12.78 -14.26
CA LEU A 431 -24.42 13.59 -13.97
C LEU A 431 -23.46 12.86 -13.02
N THR A 432 -23.98 12.28 -11.93
CA THR A 432 -23.17 11.52 -10.97
C THR A 432 -22.53 10.30 -11.62
N MET A 433 -23.29 9.53 -12.41
CA MET A 433 -22.77 8.38 -13.17
C MET A 433 -21.69 8.81 -14.18
N LEU A 434 -21.90 9.93 -14.87
CA LEU A 434 -20.91 10.48 -15.79
C LEU A 434 -19.61 10.80 -15.06
N LEU A 435 -19.67 11.49 -13.92
CA LEU A 435 -18.46 11.85 -13.15
C LEU A 435 -17.70 10.62 -12.65
N LEU A 436 -18.40 9.55 -12.25
CA LEU A 436 -17.80 8.33 -11.75
C LEU A 436 -17.19 7.46 -12.86
N PHE A 437 -17.90 7.27 -13.98
CA PHE A 437 -17.52 6.31 -15.01
C PHE A 437 -16.74 6.92 -16.19
N LEU A 438 -16.92 8.22 -16.50
CA LEU A 438 -16.23 8.85 -17.62
C LEU A 438 -14.70 8.75 -17.50
N PRO A 439 -14.06 8.96 -16.33
CA PRO A 439 -12.61 8.76 -16.19
C PRO A 439 -12.13 7.36 -16.61
N LYS A 440 -12.89 6.33 -16.26
CA LYS A 440 -12.58 4.95 -16.64
C LYS A 440 -12.75 4.74 -18.15
N LEU A 441 -13.86 5.22 -18.73
CA LEU A 441 -14.12 5.17 -20.17
C LEU A 441 -13.03 5.89 -20.98
N VAL A 442 -12.62 7.08 -20.53
CA VAL A 442 -11.55 7.86 -21.15
C VAL A 442 -10.22 7.10 -21.09
N SER A 443 -9.88 6.47 -19.98
CA SER A 443 -8.65 5.66 -19.86
C SER A 443 -8.61 4.50 -20.86
N VAL A 444 -9.75 3.83 -21.05
CA VAL A 444 -9.92 2.78 -22.06
C VAL A 444 -9.78 3.36 -23.47
N ALA A 445 -10.44 4.49 -23.77
CA ALA A 445 -10.36 5.14 -25.07
C ALA A 445 -8.93 5.56 -25.44
N VAL A 446 -8.21 6.17 -24.50
CA VAL A 446 -6.79 6.52 -24.66
C VAL A 446 -5.94 5.27 -24.95
N THR A 447 -6.18 4.19 -24.21
CA THR A 447 -5.45 2.93 -24.41
C THR A 447 -5.77 2.31 -25.76
N LEU A 448 -7.03 2.32 -26.20
CA LEU A 448 -7.47 1.82 -27.52
C LEU A 448 -6.85 2.60 -28.69
N GLY A 449 -6.48 3.86 -28.47
CA GLY A 449 -5.72 4.68 -29.41
C GLY A 449 -4.25 4.28 -29.55
N GLN A 450 -3.74 3.37 -28.70
CA GLN A 450 -2.34 2.92 -28.69
C GLN A 450 -2.25 1.42 -29.01
N PRO A 451 -2.09 1.03 -30.29
CA PRO A 451 -2.16 -0.37 -30.72
C PRO A 451 -1.19 -1.30 -29.98
N GLU A 452 0.01 -0.81 -29.67
CA GLU A 452 1.00 -1.58 -28.91
C GLU A 452 0.52 -1.88 -27.48
N GLN A 453 0.00 -0.88 -26.77
CA GLN A 453 -0.52 -1.08 -25.42
C GLN A 453 -1.71 -2.04 -25.44
N VAL A 454 -2.64 -1.90 -26.39
CA VAL A 454 -3.77 -2.82 -26.55
C VAL A 454 -3.30 -4.27 -26.68
N ARG A 455 -2.25 -4.53 -27.48
CA ARG A 455 -1.68 -5.88 -27.61
C ARG A 455 -1.11 -6.38 -26.27
N ARG A 456 -0.44 -5.50 -25.52
CA ARG A 456 0.09 -5.79 -24.19
C ARG A 456 -1.01 -6.05 -23.14
N PHE A 457 -2.23 -5.54 -23.33
CA PHE A 457 -3.41 -5.88 -22.51
C PHE A 457 -4.18 -7.13 -23.01
N GLY A 458 -3.64 -7.88 -23.99
CA GLY A 458 -4.30 -9.09 -24.54
C GLY A 458 -5.22 -8.85 -25.74
N GLY A 459 -5.23 -7.65 -26.31
CA GLY A 459 -6.02 -7.27 -27.48
C GLY A 459 -7.31 -6.53 -27.16
N ARG A 460 -7.94 -5.93 -28.18
CA ARG A 460 -9.12 -5.03 -28.03
C ARG A 460 -10.28 -5.70 -27.30
N GLY A 461 -10.68 -6.88 -27.73
CA GLY A 461 -11.82 -7.60 -27.15
C GLY A 461 -11.58 -8.01 -25.69
N ARG A 462 -10.38 -8.52 -25.38
CA ARG A 462 -10.01 -8.93 -24.01
C ARG A 462 -9.86 -7.73 -23.08
N LEU A 463 -9.33 -6.61 -23.57
CA LEU A 463 -9.28 -5.35 -22.83
C LEU A 463 -10.69 -4.86 -22.47
N LEU A 464 -11.62 -4.82 -23.44
CA LEU A 464 -13.00 -4.39 -23.22
C LEU A 464 -13.76 -5.32 -22.27
N LEU A 465 -13.59 -6.64 -22.40
CA LEU A 465 -14.21 -7.61 -21.49
C LEU A 465 -13.64 -7.52 -20.07
N SER A 466 -12.32 -7.31 -19.95
CA SER A 466 -11.66 -7.08 -18.65
C SER A 466 -12.13 -5.78 -18.01
N PHE A 467 -12.26 -4.71 -18.80
CA PHE A 467 -12.81 -3.43 -18.36
C PHE A 467 -14.26 -3.56 -17.85
N ALA A 468 -15.14 -4.21 -18.62
CA ALA A 468 -16.54 -4.41 -18.24
C ALA A 468 -16.64 -5.25 -16.95
N SER A 469 -15.90 -6.36 -16.88
CA SER A 469 -15.86 -7.22 -15.69
C SER A 469 -15.29 -6.49 -14.47
N GLU A 470 -14.20 -5.75 -14.63
CA GLU A 470 -13.61 -4.92 -13.57
C GLU A 470 -14.60 -3.87 -13.05
N THR A 471 -15.37 -3.26 -13.95
CA THR A 471 -16.39 -2.28 -13.60
C THR A 471 -17.52 -2.91 -12.79
N VAL A 472 -18.03 -4.07 -13.20
CA VAL A 472 -19.08 -4.81 -12.47
C VAL A 472 -18.62 -5.12 -11.05
N PHE A 473 -17.46 -5.75 -10.89
CA PHE A 473 -16.95 -6.09 -9.55
C PHE A 473 -16.55 -4.86 -8.73
N SER A 474 -16.08 -3.77 -9.36
CA SER A 474 -15.84 -2.50 -8.64
C SER A 474 -17.12 -1.94 -8.04
N VAL A 475 -18.23 -1.98 -8.79
CA VAL A 475 -19.56 -1.57 -8.30
C VAL A 475 -20.02 -2.49 -7.17
N LEU A 476 -19.79 -3.80 -7.27
CA LEU A 476 -20.10 -4.73 -6.18
C LEU A 476 -19.24 -4.48 -4.92
N LEU A 477 -17.97 -4.11 -5.08
CA LEU A 477 -17.08 -3.87 -3.95
C LEU A 477 -17.28 -2.50 -3.27
N ALA A 478 -17.86 -1.52 -3.96
CA ALA A 478 -17.99 -0.17 -3.41
C ALA A 478 -18.82 -0.10 -2.11
N PRO A 479 -20.03 -0.70 -1.99
CA PRO A 479 -20.77 -0.75 -0.72
C PRO A 479 -20.08 -1.59 0.36
N VAL A 480 -19.39 -2.66 -0.04
CA VAL A 480 -18.62 -3.51 0.90
C VAL A 480 -17.49 -2.71 1.53
N ASN A 481 -16.73 -1.96 0.72
CA ASN A 481 -15.67 -1.07 1.19
C ASN A 481 -16.24 0.09 2.02
N MET A 482 -17.40 0.64 1.65
CA MET A 482 -18.09 1.66 2.46
C MET A 482 -18.35 1.14 3.88
N MET A 483 -18.83 -0.08 4.04
CA MET A 483 -19.08 -0.66 5.37
C MET A 483 -17.78 -0.90 6.15
N PHE A 484 -16.71 -1.37 5.50
CA PHE A 484 -15.40 -1.50 6.16
C PHE A 484 -14.86 -0.16 6.64
N HIS A 485 -14.79 0.84 5.75
CA HIS A 485 -14.27 2.16 6.08
C HIS A 485 -15.11 2.84 7.16
N SER A 486 -16.45 2.75 7.08
CA SER A 486 -17.35 3.28 8.12
C SER A 486 -17.08 2.65 9.48
N LYS A 487 -16.90 1.32 9.52
CA LYS A 487 -16.52 0.59 10.74
C LYS A 487 -15.15 1.03 11.27
N PHE A 488 -14.15 1.22 10.40
CA PHE A 488 -12.80 1.63 10.80
C PHE A 488 -12.78 3.05 11.36
N VAL A 489 -13.48 3.99 10.71
CA VAL A 489 -13.62 5.37 11.19
C VAL A 489 -14.33 5.40 12.53
N LEU A 490 -15.45 4.67 12.68
CA LEU A 490 -16.18 4.58 13.94
C LEU A 490 -15.32 4.01 15.07
N PHE A 491 -14.62 2.90 14.84
CA PHE A 491 -13.72 2.31 15.84
C PHE A 491 -12.58 3.24 16.24
N THR A 492 -12.03 3.98 15.28
CA THR A 492 -11.01 5.00 15.57
C THR A 492 -11.58 6.13 16.43
N LEU A 493 -12.79 6.62 16.13
CA LEU A 493 -13.49 7.62 16.95
C LEU A 493 -13.79 7.11 18.36
N LEU A 494 -14.11 5.82 18.52
CA LEU A 494 -14.35 5.15 19.80
C LEU A 494 -13.06 4.80 20.57
N GLY A 495 -11.89 5.22 20.10
CA GLY A 495 -10.62 5.02 20.81
C GLY A 495 -9.97 3.65 20.59
N GLN A 496 -10.45 2.84 19.65
CA GLN A 496 -9.87 1.51 19.38
C GLN A 496 -8.71 1.62 18.38
N GLY A 497 -7.47 1.48 18.88
CA GLY A 497 -6.27 1.43 18.05
C GLY A 497 -6.14 0.14 17.22
N VAL A 498 -5.25 0.17 16.23
CA VAL A 498 -4.93 -0.98 15.37
C VAL A 498 -3.63 -1.65 15.82
N SER A 499 -3.70 -2.94 16.16
CA SER A 499 -2.50 -3.76 16.40
C SER A 499 -1.81 -4.11 15.07
N TRP A 500 -0.47 -4.10 15.07
CA TRP A 500 0.31 -4.42 13.89
C TRP A 500 0.49 -5.94 13.80
N LEU A 501 -0.33 -6.58 12.97
CA LEU A 501 -0.20 -8.00 12.63
C LEU A 501 0.52 -8.11 11.27
N ALA A 502 1.40 -9.09 11.13
CA ALA A 502 2.06 -9.38 9.85
C ALA A 502 0.99 -9.70 8.80
N GLN A 503 1.06 -9.03 7.66
CA GLN A 503 0.14 -9.22 6.55
C GLN A 503 0.46 -10.56 5.86
N ARG A 504 -0.55 -11.39 5.60
CA ARG A 504 -0.39 -12.57 4.74
C ARG A 504 -0.20 -12.08 3.30
N ARG A 505 0.92 -12.47 2.67
CA ARG A 505 1.29 -12.02 1.32
C ARG A 505 1.31 -13.14 0.27
N GLY A 506 1.26 -14.41 0.70
CA GLY A 506 1.10 -15.56 -0.20
C GLY A 506 -0.37 -15.95 -0.36
N ALA A 507 -0.74 -16.37 -1.57
CA ALA A 507 -1.96 -17.16 -1.77
C ALA A 507 -1.63 -18.60 -1.36
N GLU A 508 -2.01 -19.02 -0.15
CA GLU A 508 -2.00 -20.43 0.18
C GLU A 508 -2.95 -21.15 -0.80
N ASP A 509 -2.48 -22.25 -1.41
CA ASP A 509 -3.20 -22.97 -2.45
C ASP A 509 -4.62 -23.33 -1.99
N ASP A 510 -5.61 -22.72 -2.66
CA ASP A 510 -7.06 -22.99 -2.70
C ASP A 510 -7.83 -23.17 -1.37
N GLY A 511 -7.19 -23.02 -0.22
CA GLY A 511 -7.81 -23.03 1.11
C GLY A 511 -8.27 -21.64 1.54
N THR A 512 -9.18 -20.98 0.80
CA THR A 512 -9.85 -19.82 1.40
C THR A 512 -10.62 -20.32 2.61
N ASP A 513 -10.30 -19.87 3.81
CA ASP A 513 -11.09 -20.21 4.99
C ASP A 513 -12.46 -19.56 4.82
N TRP A 514 -13.45 -20.32 4.34
CA TRP A 514 -14.83 -19.85 4.16
C TRP A 514 -15.34 -19.23 5.47
N ARG A 515 -14.84 -19.73 6.60
CA ARG A 515 -15.11 -19.19 7.92
C ARG A 515 -14.62 -17.75 8.08
N GLU A 516 -13.42 -17.41 7.61
CA GLU A 516 -12.90 -16.04 7.67
C GLU A 516 -13.79 -15.10 6.86
N ALA A 517 -14.20 -15.49 5.65
CA ALA A 517 -15.10 -14.69 4.82
C ALA A 517 -16.49 -14.53 5.45
N ILE A 518 -17.09 -15.61 5.95
CA ILE A 518 -18.42 -15.59 6.59
C ILE A 518 -18.38 -14.73 7.87
N LEU A 519 -17.37 -14.89 8.72
CA LEU A 519 -17.26 -14.10 9.96
C LEU A 519 -16.99 -12.62 9.68
N THR A 520 -16.21 -12.31 8.65
CA THR A 520 -15.86 -10.93 8.30
C THR A 520 -17.04 -10.18 7.65
N HIS A 521 -17.77 -10.85 6.76
CA HIS A 521 -18.83 -10.24 5.96
C HIS A 521 -20.25 -10.50 6.48
N GLY A 522 -20.45 -11.43 7.43
CA GLY A 522 -21.78 -11.83 7.93
C GLY A 522 -22.61 -10.65 8.43
N GLY A 523 -21.99 -9.70 9.14
CA GLY A 523 -22.66 -8.47 9.57
C GLY A 523 -23.07 -7.55 8.42
N GLN A 524 -22.29 -7.51 7.32
CA GLN A 524 -22.61 -6.71 6.13
C GLN A 524 -23.76 -7.33 5.36
N THR A 525 -23.75 -8.65 5.16
CA THR A 525 -24.86 -9.39 4.53
C THR A 525 -26.15 -9.23 5.33
N ALA A 526 -26.11 -9.45 6.66
CA ALA A 526 -27.28 -9.29 7.51
C ALA A 526 -27.85 -7.86 7.45
N PHE A 527 -26.97 -6.85 7.55
CA PHE A 527 -27.38 -5.45 7.42
C PHE A 527 -28.01 -5.15 6.05
N GLY A 528 -27.43 -5.66 4.97
CA GLY A 528 -28.00 -5.54 3.62
C GLY A 528 -29.38 -6.17 3.49
N VAL A 529 -29.58 -7.37 4.04
CA VAL A 529 -30.89 -8.06 4.01
C VAL A 529 -31.94 -7.26 4.78
N VAL A 530 -31.63 -6.86 6.03
CA VAL A 530 -32.57 -6.10 6.86
C VAL A 530 -32.93 -4.76 6.22
N TRP A 531 -31.94 -4.02 5.73
CA TRP A 531 -32.16 -2.72 5.08
C TRP A 531 -32.95 -2.89 3.77
N GLY A 532 -32.62 -3.89 2.96
CA GLY A 532 -33.31 -4.22 1.72
C GLY A 532 -34.78 -4.59 1.92
N VAL A 533 -35.07 -5.50 2.85
CA VAL A 533 -36.44 -5.92 3.18
C VAL A 533 -37.24 -4.73 3.73
N SER A 534 -36.64 -3.94 4.63
CA SER A 534 -37.29 -2.74 5.17
C SER A 534 -37.63 -1.72 4.07
N ALA A 535 -36.70 -1.48 3.14
CA ALA A 535 -36.90 -0.59 2.01
C ALA A 535 -37.99 -1.12 1.06
N PHE A 536 -38.03 -2.43 0.80
CA PHE A 536 -39.04 -3.04 -0.06
C PHE A 536 -40.45 -2.96 0.53
N ILE A 537 -40.58 -3.18 1.84
CA ILE A 537 -41.85 -3.05 2.56
C ILE A 537 -42.31 -1.58 2.57
N ALA A 538 -41.41 -0.63 2.81
CA ALA A 538 -41.75 0.79 2.86
C ALA A 538 -42.11 1.37 1.48
N SER A 539 -41.33 1.07 0.45
CA SER A 539 -41.59 1.53 -0.92
C SER A 539 -40.82 0.67 -1.94
N PRO A 540 -41.52 -0.18 -2.73
CA PRO A 540 -40.87 -1.00 -3.75
C PRO A 540 -40.08 -0.17 -4.77
N ARG A 541 -40.53 1.05 -5.10
CA ARG A 541 -39.80 1.96 -5.98
C ARG A 541 -38.47 2.38 -5.36
N PHE A 542 -38.45 2.74 -4.09
CA PHE A 542 -37.23 3.11 -3.37
C PHE A 542 -36.25 1.93 -3.27
N PHE A 543 -36.76 0.70 -3.06
CA PHE A 543 -35.92 -0.49 -3.05
C PHE A 543 -35.10 -0.65 -4.34
N PHE A 544 -35.70 -0.46 -5.52
CA PHE A 544 -34.95 -0.55 -6.78
C PHE A 544 -33.88 0.54 -6.92
N TRP A 545 -34.13 1.75 -6.41
CA TRP A 545 -33.12 2.82 -6.35
C TRP A 545 -31.99 2.50 -5.37
N LEU A 546 -32.29 1.84 -4.25
CA LEU A 546 -31.32 1.42 -3.24
C LEU A 546 -30.60 0.11 -3.61
N SER A 547 -31.12 -0.65 -4.57
CA SER A 547 -30.62 -1.96 -4.95
C SER A 547 -29.12 -2.00 -5.33
N PRO A 548 -28.52 -0.98 -6.00
CA PRO A 548 -27.08 -0.96 -6.27
C PRO A 548 -26.22 -0.91 -5.00
N VAL A 549 -26.80 -0.58 -3.83
CA VAL A 549 -26.12 -0.61 -2.52
C VAL A 549 -26.44 -1.90 -1.78
N VAL A 550 -27.72 -2.29 -1.72
CA VAL A 550 -28.17 -3.45 -0.95
C VAL A 550 -27.71 -4.77 -1.56
N VAL A 551 -27.85 -4.94 -2.88
CA VAL A 551 -27.48 -6.20 -3.55
C VAL A 551 -26.01 -6.56 -3.31
N PRO A 552 -25.05 -5.64 -3.45
CA PRO A 552 -23.66 -5.97 -3.14
C PRO A 552 -23.39 -6.31 -1.67
N LEU A 553 -24.09 -5.67 -0.72
CA LEU A 553 -23.97 -6.01 0.70
C LEU A 553 -24.45 -7.44 0.98
N VAL A 554 -25.60 -7.81 0.41
CA VAL A 554 -26.14 -9.18 0.52
C VAL A 554 -25.15 -10.18 -0.09
N LEU A 555 -24.59 -9.88 -1.25
CA LEU A 555 -23.63 -10.73 -1.97
C LEU A 555 -22.18 -10.63 -1.47
N SER A 556 -21.91 -9.92 -0.37
CA SER A 556 -20.54 -9.65 0.10
C SER A 556 -19.73 -10.94 0.37
N ILE A 557 -20.33 -11.94 1.01
CA ILE A 557 -19.70 -13.25 1.27
C ILE A 557 -19.30 -13.97 -0.04
N PRO A 558 -20.22 -14.32 -0.96
CA PRO A 558 -19.86 -15.07 -2.16
C PRO A 558 -18.93 -14.29 -3.09
N VAL A 559 -19.08 -12.96 -3.18
CA VAL A 559 -18.19 -12.11 -3.97
C VAL A 559 -16.78 -12.12 -3.40
N SER A 560 -16.63 -11.97 -2.07
CA SER A 560 -15.31 -12.01 -1.45
C SER A 560 -14.61 -13.36 -1.64
N ILE A 561 -15.34 -14.47 -1.47
CA ILE A 561 -14.80 -15.84 -1.68
C ILE A 561 -14.41 -16.06 -3.14
N PHE A 562 -15.23 -15.59 -4.09
CA PHE A 562 -14.93 -15.75 -5.51
C PHE A 562 -13.66 -14.98 -5.90
N LEU A 563 -13.54 -13.74 -5.42
CA LEU A 563 -12.41 -12.86 -5.74
C LEU A 563 -11.10 -13.29 -5.06
N SER A 564 -11.16 -13.97 -3.91
CA SER A 564 -9.96 -14.45 -3.19
C SER A 564 -9.32 -15.71 -3.79
N LYS A 565 -9.96 -16.41 -4.74
CA LYS A 565 -9.45 -17.68 -5.27
C LYS A 565 -8.32 -17.48 -6.30
N ALA A 566 -7.18 -18.10 -6.03
CA ALA A 566 -6.05 -18.17 -6.97
C ALA A 566 -6.39 -19.01 -8.21
N GLY A 567 -7.10 -20.14 -8.07
CA GLY A 567 -7.55 -20.95 -9.20
C GLY A 567 -8.39 -20.17 -10.22
N VAL A 568 -9.30 -19.30 -9.74
CA VAL A 568 -10.11 -18.42 -10.60
C VAL A 568 -9.25 -17.35 -11.26
N GLY A 569 -8.31 -16.74 -10.54
CA GLY A 569 -7.36 -15.78 -11.10
C GLY A 569 -6.48 -16.39 -12.20
N ARG A 570 -5.97 -17.61 -11.99
CA ARG A 570 -5.22 -18.38 -13.00
C ARG A 570 -6.08 -18.71 -14.22
N ALA A 571 -7.36 -19.08 -14.02
CA ALA A 571 -8.30 -19.30 -15.12
C ALA A 571 -8.55 -18.01 -15.94
N ALA A 572 -8.79 -16.88 -15.27
CA ALA A 572 -8.94 -15.58 -15.92
C ALA A 572 -7.72 -15.22 -16.76
N ARG A 573 -6.50 -15.45 -16.24
CA ARG A 573 -5.25 -15.26 -16.98
C ARG A 573 -5.16 -16.14 -18.22
N ARG A 574 -5.51 -17.43 -18.11
CA ARG A 574 -5.52 -18.37 -19.26
C ARG A 574 -6.49 -17.93 -20.35
N TRP A 575 -7.59 -17.28 -19.98
CA TRP A 575 -8.54 -16.67 -20.92
C TRP A 575 -8.13 -15.29 -21.42
N GLY A 576 -6.94 -14.81 -21.03
CA GLY A 576 -6.43 -13.49 -21.41
C GLY A 576 -7.17 -12.31 -20.76
N LEU A 577 -7.85 -12.53 -19.64
CA LEU A 577 -8.55 -11.48 -18.89
C LEU A 577 -7.65 -10.87 -17.81
N PHE A 578 -7.84 -9.56 -17.58
CA PHE A 578 -7.10 -8.75 -16.61
C PHE A 578 -5.57 -8.86 -16.81
N LEU A 579 -5.12 -8.97 -18.06
CA LEU A 579 -3.69 -8.97 -18.39
C LEU A 579 -3.14 -7.56 -18.25
N THR A 580 -1.95 -7.43 -17.70
CA THR A 580 -1.18 -6.18 -17.68
C THR A 580 0.03 -6.27 -18.62
N PRO A 581 0.58 -5.15 -19.09
CA PRO A 581 1.81 -5.14 -19.87
C PRO A 581 2.97 -5.89 -19.20
N GLU A 582 3.07 -5.82 -17.88
CA GLU A 582 4.09 -6.47 -17.07
C GLU A 582 3.89 -8.00 -17.01
N GLU A 583 2.73 -8.52 -17.41
CA GLU A 583 2.47 -9.96 -17.52
C GLU A 583 2.64 -10.52 -18.93
N THR A 584 2.31 -9.74 -19.96
CA THR A 584 2.43 -10.15 -21.36
C THR A 584 3.85 -9.97 -21.89
N ALA A 585 4.54 -8.93 -21.44
CA ALA A 585 5.95 -8.68 -21.72
C ALA A 585 6.68 -8.40 -20.39
N PRO A 586 6.90 -9.44 -19.56
CA PRO A 586 7.50 -9.25 -18.24
C PRO A 586 8.92 -8.70 -18.38
N PRO A 587 9.27 -7.63 -17.64
CA PRO A 587 10.62 -7.10 -17.59
C PRO A 587 11.58 -8.17 -17.05
N TYR A 588 12.87 -8.00 -17.35
CA TYR A 588 13.93 -8.92 -16.98
C TYR A 588 13.90 -9.25 -15.48
N GLU A 589 13.71 -8.24 -14.64
CA GLU A 589 13.72 -8.32 -13.19
C GLU A 589 12.60 -9.21 -12.66
N LEU A 590 11.36 -8.97 -13.10
CA LEU A 590 10.21 -9.76 -12.63
C LEU A 590 10.29 -11.22 -13.13
N ARG A 591 10.83 -11.44 -14.33
CA ARG A 591 11.05 -12.80 -14.85
C ARG A 591 12.12 -13.54 -14.03
N ARG A 592 13.25 -12.90 -13.73
CA ARG A 592 14.32 -13.48 -12.91
C ARG A 592 13.85 -13.74 -11.49
N LEU A 593 13.14 -12.80 -10.88
CA LEU A 593 12.57 -12.98 -9.55
C LEU A 593 11.66 -14.21 -9.49
N ARG A 594 10.74 -14.37 -10.45
CA ARG A 594 9.86 -15.54 -10.50
C ARG A 594 10.64 -16.85 -10.66
N GLN A 595 11.67 -16.87 -11.49
CA GLN A 595 12.53 -18.05 -11.69
C GLN A 595 13.26 -18.43 -10.40
N ASN A 596 13.95 -17.47 -9.78
CA ASN A 596 14.71 -17.73 -8.57
C ASN A 596 13.82 -18.17 -7.40
N LEU A 597 12.63 -17.57 -7.25
CA LEU A 597 11.69 -17.98 -6.20
C LEU A 597 11.12 -19.37 -6.45
N ALA A 598 10.84 -19.72 -7.71
CA ALA A 598 10.40 -21.07 -8.05
C ALA A 598 11.47 -22.13 -7.71
N GLU A 599 12.76 -21.79 -7.80
CA GLU A 599 13.85 -22.66 -7.37
C GLU A 599 13.97 -22.71 -5.84
N CYS A 600 13.91 -21.57 -5.16
CA CYS A 600 13.95 -21.49 -3.69
C CYS A 600 12.85 -22.35 -3.05
N TYR A 601 11.62 -22.26 -3.56
CA TYR A 601 10.48 -22.99 -3.00
C TYR A 601 10.41 -24.46 -3.40
N ARG A 602 11.29 -24.95 -4.29
CA ARG A 602 11.43 -26.39 -4.58
C ARG A 602 12.28 -27.12 -3.55
N HIS A 603 13.09 -26.42 -2.76
CA HIS A 603 13.92 -27.07 -1.76
C HIS A 603 13.03 -27.72 -0.69
N LEU A 604 13.35 -28.98 -0.36
CA LEU A 604 12.63 -29.73 0.68
C LEU A 604 12.73 -28.95 1.99
N PRO A 605 11.59 -28.58 2.60
CA PRO A 605 11.61 -27.92 3.89
C PRO A 605 12.24 -28.87 4.92
N PRO A 606 12.82 -28.34 6.01
CA PRO A 606 13.23 -29.16 7.13
C PRO A 606 12.11 -30.10 7.55
N ILE A 607 12.48 -31.29 8.04
CA ILE A 607 11.51 -32.27 8.56
C ILE A 607 10.57 -31.60 9.57
N GLU A 608 9.30 -32.02 9.58
CA GLU A 608 8.23 -31.38 10.35
C GLU A 608 8.63 -31.03 11.81
N PRO A 609 9.31 -31.91 12.57
CA PRO A 609 9.67 -31.62 13.97
C PRO A 609 10.67 -30.45 14.13
N LEU A 610 11.50 -30.18 13.12
CA LEU A 610 12.57 -29.16 13.19
C LEU A 610 12.17 -27.83 12.55
N ARG A 611 11.14 -27.81 11.70
CA ARG A 611 10.76 -26.67 10.86
C ARG A 611 10.50 -25.39 11.66
N ASN A 612 9.77 -25.50 12.78
CA ASN A 612 9.33 -24.35 13.57
C ASN A 612 10.49 -23.56 14.21
N HIS A 613 11.62 -24.23 14.51
CA HIS A 613 12.79 -23.63 15.16
C HIS A 613 14.06 -23.80 14.34
N TYR A 614 13.95 -23.96 13.02
CA TYR A 614 15.08 -24.29 12.16
C TYR A 614 16.20 -23.23 12.17
N GLY A 615 15.88 -21.95 12.23
CA GLY A 615 16.86 -20.88 12.36
C GLY A 615 17.58 -20.92 13.70
N LEU A 616 16.86 -21.20 14.80
CA LEU A 616 17.50 -21.42 16.11
C LEU A 616 18.40 -22.66 16.08
N LEU A 617 17.96 -23.74 15.42
CA LEU A 617 18.78 -24.92 15.17
C LEU A 617 20.08 -24.52 14.48
N GLN A 618 20.01 -23.82 13.35
CA GLN A 618 21.19 -23.41 12.58
C GLN A 618 22.12 -22.52 13.42
N ALA A 619 21.58 -21.52 14.13
CA ALA A 619 22.39 -20.59 14.94
C ALA A 619 23.11 -21.25 16.12
N VAL A 620 22.59 -22.36 16.66
CA VAL A 620 23.23 -23.08 17.76
C VAL A 620 24.12 -24.21 17.22
N LEU A 621 23.65 -24.97 16.23
CA LEU A 621 24.28 -26.21 15.79
C LEU A 621 25.37 -25.97 14.74
N ASP A 622 25.10 -25.14 13.74
CA ASP A 622 26.03 -24.91 12.63
C ASP A 622 27.13 -23.91 13.02
N PRO A 623 28.43 -24.28 12.95
CA PRO A 623 29.51 -23.42 13.40
C PRO A 623 29.66 -22.14 12.56
N TYR A 624 29.35 -22.18 11.27
CA TYR A 624 29.44 -20.99 10.41
C TYR A 624 28.30 -20.02 10.67
N VAL A 625 27.08 -20.53 10.83
CA VAL A 625 25.92 -19.70 11.17
C VAL A 625 26.05 -19.13 12.57
N ASN A 626 26.54 -19.92 13.55
CA ASN A 626 26.83 -19.44 14.90
C ASN A 626 27.86 -18.30 14.88
N ALA A 627 28.99 -18.49 14.20
CA ALA A 627 30.04 -17.48 14.11
C ALA A 627 29.54 -16.19 13.44
N LEU A 628 28.77 -16.32 12.34
CA LEU A 628 28.13 -15.19 11.67
C LEU A 628 27.21 -14.42 12.63
N HIS A 629 26.29 -15.13 13.28
CA HIS A 629 25.31 -14.55 14.18
C HIS A 629 25.98 -13.81 15.33
N VAL A 630 26.94 -14.48 16.01
CA VAL A 630 27.73 -13.90 17.11
C VAL A 630 28.48 -12.64 16.67
N ALA A 631 29.06 -12.63 15.46
CA ALA A 631 29.78 -11.47 14.93
C ALA A 631 28.87 -10.25 14.66
N LEU A 632 27.59 -10.47 14.38
CA LEU A 632 26.60 -9.42 14.16
C LEU A 632 26.03 -8.85 15.47
N LEU A 633 26.24 -9.54 16.60
CA LEU A 633 25.77 -9.10 17.91
C LEU A 633 26.73 -8.10 18.56
N ARG A 634 26.15 -7.18 19.35
CA ARG A 634 26.96 -6.30 20.23
C ARG A 634 27.26 -7.00 21.54
N GLN A 635 28.53 -7.07 21.91
CA GLN A 635 28.97 -7.53 23.24
C GLN A 635 28.39 -6.64 24.36
N ARG A 636 28.07 -7.25 25.51
CA ARG A 636 27.53 -6.56 26.68
C ARG A 636 28.26 -7.00 27.94
N ARG A 637 28.50 -6.09 28.88
CA ARG A 637 28.90 -6.46 30.25
C ARG A 637 27.67 -6.96 31.02
N ARG A 638 27.70 -8.22 31.46
CA ARG A 638 26.63 -8.85 32.24
C ARG A 638 26.81 -8.62 33.74
N THR A 639 25.70 -8.35 34.44
CA THR A 639 25.58 -8.52 35.90
C THR A 639 25.54 -10.00 36.26
N GLU A 640 25.85 -10.36 37.50
CA GLU A 640 25.84 -11.76 37.95
C GLU A 640 24.44 -12.40 37.81
N GLU A 641 23.39 -11.70 38.24
CA GLU A 641 22.00 -12.15 38.09
C GLU A 641 21.64 -12.47 36.63
N SER A 642 22.10 -11.63 35.68
CA SER A 642 21.85 -11.87 34.26
C SER A 642 22.58 -13.10 33.75
N ARG A 643 23.80 -13.38 34.23
CA ARG A 643 24.57 -14.57 33.84
C ARG A 643 23.86 -15.84 34.29
N GLU A 644 23.38 -15.84 35.53
CA GLU A 644 22.68 -16.98 36.11
C GLU A 644 21.35 -17.26 35.38
N TRP A 645 20.59 -16.21 35.08
CA TRP A 645 19.35 -16.35 34.31
C TRP A 645 19.60 -16.93 32.90
N PHE A 646 20.63 -16.45 32.20
CA PHE A 646 20.99 -16.99 30.88
C PHE A 646 21.47 -18.44 30.95
N ARG A 647 22.27 -18.80 31.98
CA ARG A 647 22.70 -20.19 32.22
C ARG A 647 21.50 -21.12 32.35
N GLN A 648 20.52 -20.76 33.18
CA GLN A 648 19.30 -21.53 33.37
C GLN A 648 18.48 -21.67 32.07
N LEU A 649 18.41 -20.61 31.26
CA LEU A 649 17.74 -20.66 29.96
C LEU A 649 18.44 -21.59 28.96
N ARG A 650 19.78 -21.59 28.94
CA ARG A 650 20.55 -22.50 28.07
C ARG A 650 20.33 -23.96 28.46
N GLU A 651 20.43 -24.26 29.75
CA GLU A 651 20.18 -25.61 30.28
C GLU A 651 18.77 -26.10 29.93
N ARG A 652 17.75 -25.26 30.11
CA ARG A 652 16.37 -25.56 29.70
C ARG A 652 16.25 -25.80 28.20
N LEU A 653 16.90 -24.99 27.37
CA LEU A 653 16.88 -25.16 25.91
C LEU A 653 17.50 -26.48 25.48
N LEU A 654 18.63 -26.89 26.07
CA LEU A 654 19.32 -28.14 25.74
C LEU A 654 18.59 -29.37 26.28
N ARG A 655 18.09 -29.32 27.52
CA ARG A 655 17.44 -30.46 28.19
C ARG A 655 16.00 -30.68 27.74
N ASP A 656 15.22 -29.60 27.64
CA ASP A 656 13.77 -29.68 27.41
C ASP A 656 13.38 -29.34 25.95
N GLY A 657 14.30 -28.79 25.17
CA GLY A 657 14.09 -28.43 23.76
C GLY A 657 13.43 -27.06 23.56
N PRO A 658 13.35 -26.58 22.30
CA PRO A 658 12.91 -25.23 22.01
C PRO A 658 11.41 -25.00 22.27
N ASP A 659 10.54 -26.01 22.21
CA ASP A 659 9.09 -25.82 22.41
C ASP A 659 8.72 -25.40 23.85
N ARG A 660 9.61 -25.62 24.82
CA ARG A 660 9.42 -25.24 26.23
C ARG A 660 9.86 -23.80 26.54
N LEU A 661 10.45 -23.11 25.56
CA LEU A 661 10.82 -21.70 25.69
C LEU A 661 9.80 -20.82 24.98
N THR A 662 9.45 -19.72 25.63
CA THR A 662 8.65 -18.65 25.03
C THR A 662 9.43 -17.95 23.90
N PRO A 663 8.75 -17.31 22.93
CA PRO A 663 9.43 -16.55 21.89
C PRO A 663 10.34 -15.44 22.44
N ARG A 664 10.00 -14.85 23.58
CA ARG A 664 10.81 -13.82 24.25
C ARG A 664 12.11 -14.39 24.82
N GLU A 665 12.05 -15.55 25.47
CA GLU A 665 13.25 -16.24 25.99
C GLU A 665 14.19 -16.65 24.85
N LYS A 666 13.65 -17.19 23.76
CA LYS A 666 14.43 -17.52 22.55
C LYS A 666 15.12 -16.28 21.97
N LEU A 667 14.38 -15.19 21.82
CA LEU A 667 14.93 -13.94 21.30
C LEU A 667 15.98 -13.36 22.24
N ALA A 668 15.81 -13.49 23.56
CA ALA A 668 16.79 -13.06 24.54
C ALA A 668 18.12 -13.82 24.39
N LEU A 669 18.08 -15.14 24.21
CA LEU A 669 19.26 -15.96 23.93
C LEU A 669 19.95 -15.53 22.63
N LEU A 670 19.20 -15.38 21.54
CA LEU A 670 19.74 -14.92 20.25
C LEU A 670 20.30 -13.49 20.29
N LEU A 671 19.87 -12.64 21.24
CA LEU A 671 20.40 -11.27 21.34
C LEU A 671 21.75 -11.19 22.07
N ASP A 672 22.23 -12.30 22.60
CA ASP A 672 23.28 -12.35 23.60
C ASP A 672 24.44 -13.26 23.18
N ALA A 673 25.53 -12.63 22.75
CA ALA A 673 26.65 -13.27 22.08
C ALA A 673 27.30 -14.41 22.89
N ASP A 674 27.60 -14.19 24.18
CA ASP A 674 28.29 -15.23 24.96
C ASP A 674 27.37 -16.44 25.18
N SER A 675 26.05 -16.25 25.27
CA SER A 675 25.10 -17.37 25.41
C SER A 675 25.07 -18.21 24.14
N MET A 676 25.17 -17.59 22.95
CA MET A 676 25.22 -18.33 21.69
C MET A 676 26.54 -19.09 21.51
N ILE A 677 27.66 -18.53 21.97
CA ILE A 677 28.95 -19.23 21.99
C ILE A 677 28.90 -20.43 22.95
N GLU A 678 28.40 -20.20 24.17
CA GLU A 678 28.28 -21.22 25.21
C GLU A 678 27.30 -22.32 24.78
N LEU A 679 26.13 -21.98 24.22
CA LEU A 679 25.16 -22.95 23.70
C LEU A 679 25.77 -23.87 22.63
N HIS A 680 26.52 -23.31 21.68
CA HIS A 680 27.17 -24.10 20.63
C HIS A 680 28.15 -25.10 21.25
N ARG A 681 29.00 -24.64 22.17
CA ARG A 681 29.99 -25.49 22.86
C ARG A 681 29.32 -26.55 23.74
N GLU A 682 28.34 -26.16 24.53
CA GLU A 682 27.57 -27.05 25.42
C GLU A 682 26.85 -28.13 24.60
N LEU A 683 26.18 -27.77 23.49
CA LEU A 683 25.51 -28.75 22.62
C LEU A 683 26.46 -29.80 22.06
N TRP A 684 27.63 -29.38 21.55
CA TRP A 684 28.62 -30.31 20.96
C TRP A 684 29.42 -31.11 21.99
N SER A 685 29.43 -30.70 23.27
CA SER A 685 30.13 -31.39 24.36
C SER A 685 29.23 -32.24 25.26
N ALA A 686 27.91 -32.04 25.20
CA ALA A 686 26.93 -32.74 26.02
C ALA A 686 26.80 -34.22 25.63
N ARG A 687 26.52 -35.08 26.61
CA ARG A 687 26.19 -36.48 26.35
C ARG A 687 24.80 -36.57 25.71
N PRO A 688 24.56 -37.52 24.78
CA PRO A 688 23.24 -37.67 24.16
C PRO A 688 22.08 -37.86 25.16
N SER A 689 22.34 -38.44 26.34
CA SER A 689 21.36 -38.60 27.41
C SER A 689 20.96 -37.29 28.11
N GLU A 690 21.78 -36.26 28.01
CA GLU A 690 21.57 -34.94 28.62
C GLU A 690 20.77 -34.01 27.69
N LEU A 691 20.62 -34.38 26.42
CA LEU A 691 19.96 -33.60 25.38
C LEU A 691 18.52 -34.03 25.14
N ALA A 692 17.65 -33.04 24.94
CA ALA A 692 16.30 -33.25 24.43
C ALA A 692 16.32 -34.11 23.16
N GLU A 693 15.28 -34.92 22.98
CA GLU A 693 15.10 -35.72 21.77
C GLU A 693 15.16 -34.87 20.49
N TRP A 694 14.64 -33.64 20.57
CA TRP A 694 14.70 -32.66 19.49
C TRP A 694 16.13 -32.34 19.03
N TRP A 695 17.07 -32.11 19.95
CA TRP A 695 18.48 -31.84 19.61
C TRP A 695 19.19 -33.09 19.07
N ARG A 696 18.89 -34.27 19.64
CA ARG A 696 19.41 -35.54 19.11
C ARG A 696 18.97 -35.78 17.67
N LEU A 697 17.71 -35.48 17.36
CA LEU A 697 17.19 -35.55 15.99
C LEU A 697 17.87 -34.52 15.09
N ALA A 698 18.01 -33.27 15.55
CA ALA A 698 18.68 -32.19 14.82
C ALA A 698 20.13 -32.56 14.45
N MET A 699 20.90 -33.09 15.40
CA MET A 699 22.30 -33.51 15.17
C MET A 699 22.39 -34.70 14.21
N ARG A 700 21.49 -35.68 14.30
CA ARG A 700 21.43 -36.80 13.33
C ARG A 700 21.14 -36.29 11.93
N GLN A 701 20.17 -35.39 11.77
CA GLN A 701 19.83 -34.81 10.48
C GLN A 701 21.00 -34.00 9.91
N TYR A 702 21.67 -33.20 10.74
CA TYR A 702 22.85 -32.45 10.32
C TYR A 702 23.97 -33.38 9.82
N ASN A 703 24.29 -34.43 10.56
CA ASN A 703 25.37 -35.35 10.20
C ASN A 703 25.09 -36.22 8.96
N VAL A 704 23.80 -36.44 8.61
CA VAL A 704 23.40 -37.29 7.48
C VAL A 704 23.20 -36.50 6.18
N LEU A 705 22.87 -35.21 6.25
CA LEU A 705 22.49 -34.39 5.08
C LEU A 705 23.58 -33.42 4.59
N THR A 706 24.77 -33.39 5.20
CA THR A 706 25.79 -32.37 4.89
C THR A 706 26.53 -32.59 3.57
N ALA A 707 26.15 -31.81 2.56
CA ALA A 707 27.11 -31.10 1.72
C ALA A 707 26.90 -29.55 1.76
N ALA A 708 25.71 -29.07 2.14
CA ALA A 708 25.41 -27.64 2.26
C ALA A 708 24.17 -27.38 3.13
N PRO A 709 24.17 -26.38 4.04
CA PRO A 709 22.94 -25.97 4.74
C PRO A 709 21.90 -25.44 3.73
N THR A 710 20.63 -25.78 3.93
CA THR A 710 19.53 -25.18 3.17
C THR A 710 19.40 -23.71 3.56
N THR A 711 19.50 -22.85 2.55
CA THR A 711 19.43 -21.39 2.70
C THR A 711 18.16 -20.86 2.08
N ALA A 712 17.69 -19.70 2.52
CA ALA A 712 16.52 -19.04 1.91
C ALA A 712 16.77 -18.57 0.47
N LEU A 713 18.02 -18.67 0.01
CA LEU A 713 18.44 -18.38 -1.36
C LEU A 713 18.81 -19.68 -2.08
N TYR A 714 18.42 -19.76 -3.35
CA TYR A 714 18.94 -20.74 -4.29
C TYR A 714 20.45 -20.50 -4.51
N ARG A 715 21.23 -21.58 -4.61
CA ARG A 715 22.69 -21.56 -4.81
C ARG A 715 23.08 -21.69 -6.26
#